data_AF-A0A6A6ZAQ4-F1
#
_entry.id   AF-A0A6A6ZAQ4-F1
#
_cell.length_a   1.000
_cell.length_b   1.000
_cell.length_c   1.000
_cell.angle_alpha   90.00
_cell.angle_beta   90.00
_cell.angle_gamma   90.00
#
_symmetry.space_group_name_H-M   'P 1'
#
loop_
_entity.id
_entity.type
_entity.pdbx_description
1 polymer ?
#
loop_
_entity_poly.entity_id
_entity_poly.type
_entity_poly.pdbx_seq_one_letter_code
_entity_poly.pdbx_strand_id
1 'polypeptide(L)'
;MKLVVLGREGLDILQEWVEEIFSAIPNQNLPRNRWDVALYTKDQLLTQTSARPVLESRSLKLQFMHRDEEQFYKSHPSWYMTHLLNHKGPRSIFGLIRAKGWSYELEAGRYTPCAGSGMFTINVDLTEAGLVHYKDVVIIIFQYIAMVRRQPIQMRLVEEAMRMSQIDFRFGQKLNPSYTASSLASVMQKPYDRTMLLSGPSVIRKFDEILIHQSNSYFRPDNFRLTLLDPGCTNQWDKRETWSGTEYKVERLSCDFLKEIQDVFRDGETPAEMHLPHKNDFIPGPLTVEKTRVEQPAKAPILIKHNDNVRTWWKKDDQFWVPEGNIHIYLRTPVTSITVRTELITSLFVHLVCDALVVDLYDANVSGLGYELINHSGGLEIYVNGYSDKLHVLVEKVLHQVRDLVVRKHRFHIVRQSMLHALHELDFAQPWEQVALYSDFFRSKRSFALEDHSKELSGITADDVEAFRPQLLTQCQIEVLANGNLSKTAALSITDLVEQTLKPQPLPSSQLPVARSLVLPPGSNFIYSRDLQDPENANHCIKYSLYAGNRSDKTLCAKLHLLSQITKEPCFNQLRTTKQLGYVVSSVQSERDCGYLESRINNFLGAFEQTLQNMSNKDFECYKNAASNSILAKLTNLDQEDARFWDHITNDSYDFVQADTDAEEIRKLSKEDMIEFFADFISPSSSKRAKLSVHLISQAKSSETMLLGKIPAAATVHTPTLLPQDLSVLEGLRKPGFHSISPSNSKESDFKGLSNINHPVLIKDPYAWKASMCLSASVRPVT
;
A
#
# COMPACT_ATOMS: atom_id res chain seq x y z
N MET A 1 -26.12 16.73 12.94
CA MET A 1 -25.20 15.60 13.24
C MET A 1 -25.70 14.35 12.51
N LYS A 2 -24.79 13.41 12.17
CA LYS A 2 -25.12 12.06 11.69
C LYS A 2 -24.29 11.07 12.51
N LEU A 3 -24.89 9.95 12.86
CA LEU A 3 -24.30 8.93 13.73
C LEU A 3 -24.58 7.56 13.13
N VAL A 4 -23.60 6.66 13.23
CA VAL A 4 -23.74 5.24 12.89
C VAL A 4 -23.19 4.45 14.07
N VAL A 5 -23.98 3.50 14.56
CA VAL A 5 -23.59 2.52 15.58
C VAL A 5 -23.68 1.14 14.95
N LEU A 6 -22.64 0.33 15.10
CA LEU A 6 -22.56 -1.02 14.58
C LEU A 6 -22.26 -1.96 15.75
N GLY A 7 -23.23 -2.81 16.08
CA GLY A 7 -23.18 -3.75 17.20
C GLY A 7 -23.70 -5.14 16.82
N ARG A 8 -23.65 -6.07 17.77
CA ARG A 8 -24.23 -7.42 17.61
C ARG A 8 -25.68 -7.49 18.08
N GLU A 9 -26.09 -6.48 18.83
CA GLU A 9 -27.39 -6.33 19.47
C GLU A 9 -28.49 -6.13 18.41
N GLY A 10 -29.74 -6.42 18.81
CA GLY A 10 -30.90 -6.15 17.97
C GLY A 10 -31.08 -4.66 17.70
N LEU A 11 -31.73 -4.31 16.59
CA LEU A 11 -31.92 -2.91 16.20
C LEU A 11 -32.64 -2.09 17.27
N ASP A 12 -33.61 -2.68 17.98
CA ASP A 12 -34.35 -2.01 19.05
C ASP A 12 -33.43 -1.61 20.22
N ILE A 13 -32.50 -2.47 20.61
CA ILE A 13 -31.52 -2.20 21.68
C ILE A 13 -30.55 -1.10 21.22
N LEU A 14 -30.04 -1.20 19.98
CA LEU A 14 -29.15 -0.18 19.44
C LEU A 14 -29.84 1.18 19.35
N GLN A 15 -31.13 1.20 19.00
CA GLN A 15 -31.93 2.42 19.00
C GLN A 15 -32.07 2.99 20.41
N GLU A 16 -32.43 2.16 21.40
CA GLU A 16 -32.55 2.58 22.80
C GLU A 16 -31.26 3.23 23.31
N TRP A 17 -30.10 2.61 23.08
CA TRP A 17 -28.81 3.18 23.47
C TRP A 17 -28.49 4.50 22.75
N VAL A 18 -28.82 4.59 21.46
CA VAL A 18 -28.61 5.82 20.69
C VAL A 18 -29.50 6.94 21.22
N GLU A 19 -30.76 6.66 21.54
CA GLU A 19 -31.69 7.62 22.12
C GLU A 19 -31.25 8.05 23.52
N GLU A 20 -30.90 7.11 24.39
CA GLU A 20 -30.43 7.38 25.75
C GLU A 20 -29.19 8.30 25.76
N ILE A 21 -28.21 8.00 24.92
CA ILE A 21 -26.90 8.69 24.96
C ILE A 21 -26.93 10.01 24.17
N PHE A 22 -27.63 10.06 23.03
CA PHE A 22 -27.48 11.17 22.07
C PHE A 22 -28.70 12.08 21.94
N SER A 23 -29.88 11.73 22.49
CA SER A 23 -31.09 12.59 22.40
C SER A 23 -30.94 13.94 23.10
N ALA A 24 -30.08 14.02 24.13
CA ALA A 24 -29.81 15.24 24.87
C ALA A 24 -29.02 16.29 24.06
N ILE A 25 -28.49 15.94 22.88
CA ILE A 25 -27.74 16.88 22.04
C ILE A 25 -28.71 17.92 21.46
N PRO A 26 -28.57 19.22 21.79
CA PRO A 26 -29.54 20.24 21.40
C PRO A 26 -29.52 20.48 19.88
N ASN A 27 -30.69 20.45 19.25
CA ASN A 27 -30.85 20.85 17.86
C ASN A 27 -30.94 22.39 17.75
N GLN A 28 -29.84 23.02 17.35
CA GLN A 28 -29.78 24.47 17.12
C GLN A 28 -30.43 24.93 15.80
N ASN A 29 -30.98 24.00 15.00
CA ASN A 29 -31.58 24.28 13.68
C ASN A 29 -30.67 25.07 12.72
N LEU A 30 -29.36 24.78 12.77
CA LEU A 30 -28.40 25.45 11.89
C LEU A 30 -28.57 24.97 10.44
N PRO A 31 -28.53 25.88 9.45
CA PRO A 31 -28.52 25.49 8.05
C PRO A 31 -27.23 24.75 7.69
N ARG A 32 -27.29 23.90 6.65
CA ARG A 32 -26.08 23.27 6.09
C ARG A 32 -25.23 24.35 5.42
N ASN A 33 -23.96 24.43 5.80
CA ASN A 33 -23.00 25.30 5.10
C ASN A 33 -22.88 24.88 3.63
N ARG A 34 -23.00 25.86 2.74
CA ARG A 34 -22.94 25.68 1.30
C ARG A 34 -22.27 26.90 0.67
N TRP A 35 -21.46 26.66 -0.37
CA TRP A 35 -20.68 27.66 -1.07
C TRP A 35 -20.95 27.56 -2.56
N ASP A 36 -22.08 28.15 -3.00
CA ASP A 36 -22.48 28.26 -4.40
C ASP A 36 -21.72 29.40 -5.10
N VAL A 37 -20.39 29.36 -5.04
CA VAL A 37 -19.50 30.35 -5.64
C VAL A 37 -18.50 29.66 -6.55
N ALA A 38 -18.06 30.35 -7.60
CA ALA A 38 -16.98 29.82 -8.43
C ALA A 38 -15.68 29.76 -7.59
N LEU A 39 -15.07 28.58 -7.50
CA LEU A 39 -13.77 28.39 -6.84
C LEU A 39 -12.68 29.26 -7.44
N TYR A 40 -12.74 29.49 -8.76
CA TYR A 40 -11.83 30.36 -9.49
C TYR A 40 -12.58 31.48 -10.21
N THR A 41 -12.03 32.69 -10.12
CA THR A 41 -12.49 33.85 -10.90
C THR A 41 -11.93 33.80 -12.32
N LYS A 42 -12.44 34.68 -13.21
CA LYS A 42 -11.90 34.85 -14.57
C LYS A 42 -10.40 35.22 -14.60
N ASP A 43 -9.90 35.81 -13.51
CA ASP A 43 -8.49 36.19 -13.38
C ASP A 43 -7.58 35.01 -13.02
N GLN A 44 -8.16 33.98 -12.41
CA GLN A 44 -7.45 32.75 -12.02
C GLN A 44 -7.56 31.66 -13.08
N LEU A 45 -8.56 31.73 -13.98
CA LEU A 45 -8.65 30.90 -15.17
C LEU A 45 -7.64 31.34 -16.24
N LEU A 46 -7.27 30.40 -17.12
CA LEU A 46 -6.30 30.60 -18.20
C LEU A 46 -4.94 31.08 -17.69
N THR A 47 -4.57 30.58 -16.51
CA THR A 47 -3.27 30.80 -15.89
C THR A 47 -2.46 29.51 -15.91
N GLN A 48 -1.14 29.68 -15.96
CA GLN A 48 -0.15 28.66 -15.64
C GLN A 48 0.47 29.00 -14.29
N THR A 49 0.40 28.04 -13.36
CA THR A 49 1.13 28.09 -12.10
C THR A 49 2.33 27.17 -12.21
N SER A 50 3.53 27.72 -12.20
CA SER A 50 4.75 26.93 -12.08
C SER A 50 5.16 26.96 -10.61
N ALA A 51 5.51 25.81 -10.03
CA ALA A 51 5.98 25.75 -8.64
C ALA A 51 7.22 24.87 -8.50
N ARG A 52 8.07 25.22 -7.55
CA ARG A 52 9.26 24.44 -7.20
C ARG A 52 8.83 23.26 -6.33
N PRO A 53 8.97 22.01 -6.80
CA PRO A 53 8.71 20.85 -5.96
C PRO A 53 9.83 20.67 -4.93
N VAL A 54 9.52 20.03 -3.80
CA VAL A 54 10.52 19.62 -2.80
C VAL A 54 11.28 18.38 -3.29
N LEU A 55 10.55 17.42 -3.87
CA LEU A 55 11.09 16.24 -4.54
C LEU A 55 11.39 16.56 -6.01
N GLU A 56 12.15 15.72 -6.71
CA GLU A 56 12.38 15.86 -8.16
C GLU A 56 11.15 15.45 -9.01
N SER A 57 9.95 15.87 -8.60
CA SER A 57 8.69 15.48 -9.25
C SER A 57 8.37 16.38 -10.43
N ARG A 58 7.94 15.76 -11.52
CA ARG A 58 7.54 16.44 -12.76
C ARG A 58 6.08 16.12 -13.02
N SER A 59 5.19 17.08 -12.85
CA SER A 59 3.76 16.85 -13.06
C SER A 59 3.09 18.00 -13.78
N LEU A 60 2.12 17.65 -14.61
CA LEU A 60 1.22 18.57 -15.29
C LEU A 60 -0.19 18.33 -14.75
N LYS A 61 -0.83 19.39 -14.29
CA LYS A 61 -2.17 19.33 -13.74
C LYS A 61 -3.07 20.34 -14.44
N LEU A 62 -4.13 19.85 -15.07
CA LEU A 62 -5.22 20.65 -15.64
C LEU A 62 -6.42 20.61 -14.71
N GLN A 63 -6.90 21.79 -14.32
CA GLN A 63 -8.05 21.92 -13.42
C GLN A 63 -9.17 22.69 -14.12
N PHE A 64 -10.31 22.03 -14.28
CA PHE A 64 -11.52 22.59 -14.87
C PHE A 64 -12.52 22.92 -13.78
N MET A 65 -13.09 24.12 -13.84
CA MET A 65 -14.28 24.43 -13.04
C MET A 65 -15.43 23.53 -13.49
N HIS A 66 -16.06 22.83 -12.54
CA HIS A 66 -17.11 21.87 -12.84
C HIS A 66 -18.30 22.08 -11.92
N ARG A 67 -19.49 21.61 -12.30
CA ARG A 67 -20.63 21.62 -11.36
C ARG A 67 -20.42 20.64 -10.22
N ASP A 68 -21.02 20.94 -9.07
CA ASP A 68 -21.21 19.95 -8.02
C ASP A 68 -22.24 18.91 -8.49
N GLU A 69 -21.91 17.63 -8.31
CA GLU A 69 -22.72 16.51 -8.78
C GLU A 69 -23.21 15.59 -7.66
N GLU A 70 -23.05 15.98 -6.38
CA GLU A 70 -23.51 15.15 -5.24
C GLU A 70 -24.98 14.72 -5.37
N GLN A 71 -25.85 15.58 -5.94
CA GLN A 71 -27.27 15.29 -6.14
C GLN A 71 -27.57 14.32 -7.30
N PHE A 72 -26.61 14.09 -8.20
CA PHE A 72 -26.78 13.23 -9.39
C PHE A 72 -26.27 11.81 -9.16
N TYR A 73 -26.20 11.34 -7.91
CA TYR A 73 -25.73 10.01 -7.50
C TYR A 73 -26.52 8.83 -8.10
N LYS A 74 -27.67 9.06 -8.74
CA LYS A 74 -28.37 7.99 -9.47
C LYS A 74 -27.81 7.78 -10.88
N SER A 75 -27.24 8.82 -11.47
CA SER A 75 -26.77 8.83 -12.86
C SER A 75 -25.27 9.04 -13.07
N HIS A 76 -24.55 9.55 -12.07
CA HIS A 76 -23.09 9.72 -12.10
C HIS A 76 -22.56 10.32 -13.42
N PRO A 77 -23.05 11.47 -13.88
CA PRO A 77 -22.78 11.94 -15.25
C PRO A 77 -21.30 12.21 -15.53
N SER A 78 -20.51 12.69 -14.57
CA SER A 78 -19.06 12.85 -14.76
C SER A 78 -18.30 11.54 -14.96
N TRP A 79 -18.87 10.39 -14.55
CA TRP A 79 -18.21 9.08 -14.68
C TRP A 79 -17.81 8.79 -16.12
N TYR A 80 -18.64 9.16 -17.10
CA TYR A 80 -18.36 8.88 -18.51
C TYR A 80 -17.05 9.51 -18.99
N MET A 81 -16.85 10.81 -18.72
CA MET A 81 -15.61 11.49 -19.09
C MET A 81 -14.43 11.00 -18.24
N THR A 82 -14.63 10.77 -16.95
CA THR A 82 -13.61 10.19 -16.06
C THR A 82 -13.10 8.85 -16.60
N HIS A 83 -14.01 7.93 -16.94
CA HIS A 83 -13.67 6.60 -17.45
C HIS A 83 -12.90 6.69 -18.77
N LEU A 84 -13.34 7.56 -19.69
CA LEU A 84 -12.67 7.72 -20.98
C LEU A 84 -11.28 8.34 -20.86
N LEU A 85 -11.09 9.34 -19.98
CA LEU A 85 -9.78 9.95 -19.77
C LEU A 85 -8.81 8.99 -19.06
N ASN A 86 -9.31 8.17 -18.14
CA ASN A 86 -8.52 7.18 -17.40
C ASN A 86 -8.32 5.86 -18.15
N HIS A 87 -8.87 5.70 -19.36
CA HIS A 87 -8.72 4.46 -20.10
C HIS A 87 -7.24 4.23 -20.43
N LYS A 88 -6.64 3.12 -19.93
CA LYS A 88 -5.23 2.78 -20.20
C LYS A 88 -5.06 1.68 -21.26
N GLY A 89 -6.15 1.14 -21.81
CA GLY A 89 -6.11 0.13 -22.87
C GLY A 89 -5.60 0.66 -24.22
N PRO A 90 -5.52 -0.21 -25.25
CA PRO A 90 -4.94 0.14 -26.54
C PRO A 90 -5.58 1.38 -27.17
N ARG A 91 -4.76 2.23 -27.80
CA ARG A 91 -5.22 3.43 -28.54
C ARG A 91 -5.91 4.50 -27.68
N SER A 92 -5.74 4.45 -26.37
CA SER A 92 -6.22 5.50 -25.47
C SER A 92 -5.31 6.73 -25.47
N ILE A 93 -5.79 7.82 -24.85
CA ILE A 93 -4.99 9.03 -24.64
C ILE A 93 -3.70 8.74 -23.86
N PHE A 94 -3.81 7.98 -22.76
CA PHE A 94 -2.64 7.56 -21.99
C PHE A 94 -1.70 6.70 -22.83
N GLY A 95 -2.25 5.73 -23.59
CA GLY A 95 -1.45 4.90 -24.50
C GLY A 95 -0.65 5.72 -25.52
N LEU A 96 -1.22 6.79 -26.08
CA LEU A 96 -0.54 7.69 -27.01
C LEU A 96 0.58 8.50 -26.35
N ILE A 97 0.30 9.16 -25.22
CA ILE A 97 1.29 9.97 -24.48
C ILE A 97 2.44 9.08 -23.99
N ARG A 98 2.11 7.88 -23.50
CA ARG A 98 3.06 6.87 -23.04
C ARG A 98 3.92 6.31 -24.17
N ALA A 99 3.34 6.05 -25.35
CA ALA A 99 4.09 5.58 -26.52
C ALA A 99 5.17 6.59 -26.98
N LYS A 100 4.90 7.89 -26.80
CA LYS A 100 5.89 8.97 -27.03
C LYS A 100 6.94 9.10 -25.93
N GLY A 101 6.80 8.35 -24.84
CA GLY A 101 7.71 8.42 -23.69
C GLY A 101 7.54 9.69 -22.85
N TRP A 102 6.37 10.34 -22.91
CA TRP A 102 6.14 11.63 -22.25
C TRP A 102 5.50 11.53 -20.87
N SER A 103 4.87 10.41 -20.50
CA SER A 103 4.29 10.23 -19.18
C SER A 103 4.58 8.86 -18.56
N TYR A 104 4.63 8.85 -17.23
CA TYR A 104 4.57 7.65 -16.41
C TYR A 104 3.11 7.25 -16.16
N GLU A 105 2.27 8.23 -15.81
CA GLU A 105 0.87 8.03 -15.45
C GLU A 105 -0.02 9.19 -15.92
N LEU A 106 -1.31 8.93 -16.10
CA LEU A 106 -2.36 9.92 -16.29
C LEU A 106 -3.58 9.51 -15.47
N GLU A 107 -4.07 10.44 -14.66
CA GLU A 107 -5.27 10.27 -13.84
C GLU A 107 -6.22 11.46 -14.02
N ALA A 108 -7.50 11.17 -14.06
CA ALA A 108 -8.56 12.14 -14.20
C ALA A 108 -9.67 11.87 -13.19
N GLY A 109 -10.26 12.92 -12.64
CA GLY A 109 -11.30 12.74 -11.64
C GLY A 109 -12.01 14.02 -11.24
N ARG A 110 -13.24 13.83 -10.76
CA ARG A 110 -14.06 14.88 -10.16
C ARG A 110 -13.74 14.98 -8.68
N TYR A 111 -13.71 16.21 -8.18
CA TYR A 111 -13.57 16.54 -6.77
C TYR A 111 -14.60 17.59 -6.37
N THR A 112 -15.20 17.46 -5.18
CA THR A 112 -16.09 18.47 -4.57
C THR A 112 -15.37 19.03 -3.34
N PRO A 113 -14.71 20.20 -3.44
CA PRO A 113 -14.02 20.81 -2.29
C PRO A 113 -14.98 21.17 -1.17
N CYS A 114 -16.18 21.63 -1.51
CA CYS A 114 -17.23 21.99 -0.57
C CYS A 114 -18.60 21.91 -1.26
N ALA A 115 -19.66 21.80 -0.47
CA ALA A 115 -21.02 21.69 -1.00
C ALA A 115 -21.36 22.91 -1.89
N GLY A 116 -21.84 22.67 -3.11
CA GLY A 116 -22.14 23.72 -4.09
C GLY A 116 -21.01 24.04 -5.07
N SER A 117 -19.80 23.51 -4.85
CA SER A 117 -18.63 23.76 -5.70
C SER A 117 -18.01 22.46 -6.21
N GLY A 118 -17.81 22.35 -7.53
CA GLY A 118 -17.18 21.20 -8.17
C GLY A 118 -15.92 21.57 -8.94
N MET A 119 -15.02 20.61 -9.08
CA MET A 119 -13.83 20.71 -9.92
C MET A 119 -13.57 19.37 -10.60
N PHE A 120 -13.00 19.41 -11.80
CA PHE A 120 -12.48 18.24 -12.48
C PHE A 120 -10.99 18.42 -12.72
N THR A 121 -10.21 17.41 -12.42
CA THR A 121 -8.75 17.46 -12.53
C THR A 121 -8.26 16.39 -13.49
N ILE A 122 -7.27 16.72 -14.32
CA ILE A 122 -6.47 15.77 -15.09
C ILE A 122 -5.02 15.99 -14.66
N ASN A 123 -4.42 14.98 -14.02
CA ASN A 123 -3.02 14.96 -13.62
C ASN A 123 -2.26 14.04 -14.58
N VAL A 124 -1.06 14.47 -14.97
CA VAL A 124 -0.12 13.69 -15.78
C VAL A 124 1.24 13.74 -15.12
N ASP A 125 1.77 12.58 -14.76
CA ASP A 125 3.13 12.47 -14.25
C ASP A 125 4.08 12.36 -15.43
N LEU A 126 4.96 13.35 -15.56
CA LEU A 126 5.75 13.56 -16.76
C LEU A 126 7.13 12.92 -16.65
N THR A 127 7.63 12.42 -17.77
CA THR A 127 9.06 12.13 -17.92
C THR A 127 9.85 13.43 -18.13
N GLU A 128 11.18 13.36 -18.16
CA GLU A 128 12.01 14.50 -18.58
C GLU A 128 11.64 15.00 -19.98
N ALA A 129 11.44 14.08 -20.92
CA ALA A 129 10.98 14.41 -22.27
C ALA A 129 9.56 15.01 -22.24
N GLY A 130 8.68 14.45 -21.42
CA GLY A 130 7.33 14.95 -21.23
C GLY A 130 7.26 16.37 -20.68
N LEU A 131 8.19 16.73 -19.80
CA LEU A 131 8.31 18.09 -19.28
C LEU A 131 8.70 19.08 -20.37
N VAL A 132 9.56 18.71 -21.31
CA VAL A 132 9.87 19.54 -22.49
C VAL A 132 8.64 19.68 -23.41
N HIS A 133 7.87 18.61 -23.55
CA HIS A 133 6.70 18.51 -24.41
C HIS A 133 5.35 18.74 -23.69
N TYR A 134 5.32 19.36 -22.51
CA TYR A 134 4.09 19.44 -21.70
C TYR A 134 2.96 20.17 -22.44
N LYS A 135 3.30 21.16 -23.27
CA LYS A 135 2.30 21.87 -24.11
C LYS A 135 1.68 20.92 -25.14
N ASP A 136 2.48 20.06 -25.78
CA ASP A 136 1.97 19.05 -26.70
C ASP A 136 1.06 18.05 -25.98
N VAL A 137 1.39 17.68 -24.73
CA VAL A 137 0.53 16.84 -23.89
C VAL A 137 -0.83 17.52 -23.64
N VAL A 138 -0.85 18.82 -23.33
CA VAL A 138 -2.09 19.60 -23.18
C VAL A 138 -2.90 19.60 -24.49
N ILE A 139 -2.26 19.81 -25.63
CA ILE A 139 -2.90 19.76 -26.95
C ILE A 139 -3.56 18.40 -27.18
N ILE A 140 -2.85 17.29 -26.92
CA ILE A 140 -3.37 15.93 -27.03
C ILE A 140 -4.61 15.73 -26.13
N ILE A 141 -4.58 16.25 -24.91
CA ILE A 141 -5.73 16.19 -23.99
C ILE A 141 -6.94 16.93 -24.57
N PHE A 142 -6.76 18.15 -25.07
CA PHE A 142 -7.87 18.90 -25.67
C PHE A 142 -8.39 18.27 -26.98
N GLN A 143 -7.52 17.64 -27.78
CA GLN A 143 -7.92 16.85 -28.94
C GLN A 143 -8.79 15.65 -28.54
N TYR A 144 -8.41 14.91 -27.49
CA TYR A 144 -9.21 13.79 -26.99
C TYR A 144 -10.56 14.26 -26.45
N ILE A 145 -10.58 15.33 -25.66
CA ILE A 145 -11.84 15.92 -25.15
C ILE A 145 -12.74 16.33 -26.32
N ALA A 146 -12.19 16.97 -27.36
CA ALA A 146 -12.94 17.36 -28.55
C ALA A 146 -13.51 16.15 -29.30
N MET A 147 -12.71 15.08 -29.48
CA MET A 147 -13.15 13.82 -30.07
C MET A 147 -14.35 13.24 -29.29
N VAL A 148 -14.21 13.09 -27.96
CA VAL A 148 -15.26 12.54 -27.09
C VAL A 148 -16.55 13.36 -27.18
N ARG A 149 -16.44 14.69 -27.27
CA ARG A 149 -17.60 15.59 -27.38
C ARG A 149 -18.31 15.54 -28.72
N ARG A 150 -17.60 15.23 -29.81
CA ARG A 150 -18.17 15.14 -31.18
C ARG A 150 -18.89 13.82 -31.43
N GLN A 151 -18.52 12.77 -30.70
CA GLN A 151 -19.11 11.44 -30.86
C GLN A 151 -20.38 11.27 -30.02
N PRO A 152 -21.34 10.45 -30.47
CA PRO A 152 -22.49 10.10 -29.65
C PRO A 152 -22.05 9.32 -28.42
N ILE A 153 -22.84 9.41 -27.35
CA ILE A 153 -22.55 8.65 -26.14
C ILE A 153 -22.61 7.15 -26.45
N GLN A 154 -21.57 6.43 -26.06
CA GLN A 154 -21.46 4.99 -26.29
C GLN A 154 -22.29 4.24 -25.25
N MET A 155 -23.52 3.88 -25.61
CA MET A 155 -24.44 3.13 -24.72
C MET A 155 -23.84 1.82 -24.21
N ARG A 156 -23.00 1.16 -25.00
CA ARG A 156 -22.25 -0.03 -24.56
C ARG A 156 -21.44 0.26 -23.29
N LEU A 157 -20.61 1.31 -23.28
CA LEU A 157 -19.76 1.64 -22.11
C LEU A 157 -20.59 1.93 -20.86
N VAL A 158 -21.76 2.53 -21.06
CA VAL A 158 -22.71 2.82 -20.00
C VAL A 158 -23.28 1.53 -19.40
N GLU A 159 -23.72 0.61 -20.25
CA GLU A 159 -24.27 -0.68 -19.82
C GLU A 159 -23.21 -1.51 -19.09
N GLU A 160 -21.98 -1.52 -19.60
CA GLU A 160 -20.83 -2.17 -18.98
C GLU A 160 -20.56 -1.58 -17.57
N ALA A 161 -20.55 -0.26 -17.44
CA ALA A 161 -20.36 0.44 -16.16
C ALA A 161 -21.48 0.17 -15.16
N MET A 162 -22.74 0.23 -15.63
CA MET A 162 -23.90 -0.06 -14.80
C MET A 162 -23.83 -1.49 -14.30
N ARG A 163 -23.50 -2.44 -15.17
CA ARG A 163 -23.33 -3.85 -14.81
C ARG A 163 -22.24 -4.03 -13.77
N MET A 164 -21.03 -3.51 -14.01
CA MET A 164 -19.93 -3.62 -13.05
C MET A 164 -20.29 -3.01 -11.70
N SER A 165 -20.86 -1.80 -11.69
CA SER A 165 -21.29 -1.13 -10.45
C SER A 165 -22.31 -1.95 -9.63
N GLN A 166 -23.18 -2.72 -10.30
CA GLN A 166 -24.15 -3.60 -9.65
C GLN A 166 -23.50 -4.87 -9.14
N ILE A 167 -22.56 -5.45 -9.89
CA ILE A 167 -21.80 -6.63 -9.49
C ILE A 167 -20.95 -6.30 -8.26
N ASP A 168 -20.15 -5.24 -8.32
CA ASP A 168 -19.28 -4.80 -7.22
C ASP A 168 -20.07 -4.50 -5.95
N PHE A 169 -21.24 -3.85 -6.07
CA PHE A 169 -22.11 -3.62 -4.92
C PHE A 169 -22.73 -4.91 -4.37
N ARG A 170 -23.15 -5.83 -5.24
CA ARG A 170 -23.80 -7.08 -4.84
C ARG A 170 -22.85 -8.01 -4.10
N PHE A 171 -21.60 -8.07 -4.54
CA PHE A 171 -20.58 -8.97 -3.99
C PHE A 171 -19.57 -8.28 -3.08
N GLY A 172 -19.78 -6.98 -2.79
CA GLY A 172 -18.97 -6.21 -1.86
C GLY A 172 -18.78 -6.92 -0.52
N GLN A 173 -17.52 -7.16 -0.16
CA GLN A 173 -17.15 -7.89 1.04
C GLN A 173 -17.21 -7.00 2.29
N LYS A 174 -17.28 -7.62 3.47
CA LYS A 174 -17.33 -6.86 4.73
C LYS A 174 -16.02 -6.10 4.95
N LEU A 175 -16.18 -4.83 5.28
CA LEU A 175 -15.09 -3.94 5.67
C LEU A 175 -14.91 -3.97 7.20
N ASN A 176 -13.80 -3.38 7.65
CA ASN A 176 -13.56 -3.19 9.08
C ASN A 176 -14.76 -2.41 9.71
N PRO A 177 -15.27 -2.83 10.88
CA PRO A 177 -16.43 -2.17 11.51
C PRO A 177 -16.25 -0.68 11.79
N SER A 178 -15.07 -0.26 12.26
CA SER A 178 -14.79 1.15 12.56
C SER A 178 -14.77 2.00 11.30
N TYR A 179 -14.17 1.48 10.22
CA TYR A 179 -14.21 2.13 8.92
C TYR A 179 -15.65 2.21 8.38
N THR A 180 -16.41 1.12 8.51
CA THR A 180 -17.81 1.06 8.06
C THR A 180 -18.66 2.13 8.74
N ALA A 181 -18.58 2.23 10.08
CA ALA A 181 -19.32 3.25 10.82
C ALA A 181 -18.92 4.68 10.45
N SER A 182 -17.61 4.95 10.37
CA SER A 182 -17.08 6.27 10.00
C SER A 182 -17.46 6.67 8.58
N SER A 183 -17.28 5.77 7.61
CA SER A 183 -17.61 5.98 6.20
C SER A 183 -19.11 6.22 6.02
N LEU A 184 -19.97 5.41 6.63
CA LEU A 184 -21.42 5.59 6.53
C LEU A 184 -21.89 6.88 7.21
N ALA A 185 -21.29 7.29 8.33
CA ALA A 185 -21.60 8.57 8.95
C ALA A 185 -21.28 9.75 8.02
N SER A 186 -20.19 9.66 7.25
CA SER A 186 -19.85 10.63 6.19
C SER A 186 -20.84 10.59 5.03
N VAL A 187 -21.21 9.39 4.56
CA VAL A 187 -22.21 9.18 3.49
C VAL A 187 -23.58 9.74 3.87
N MET A 188 -24.00 9.62 5.13
CA MET A 188 -25.25 10.19 5.64
C MET A 188 -25.30 11.73 5.61
N GLN A 189 -24.17 12.41 5.41
CA GLN A 189 -24.11 13.87 5.20
C GLN A 189 -24.44 14.27 3.76
N LYS A 190 -24.37 13.33 2.82
CA LYS A 190 -24.62 13.55 1.39
C LYS A 190 -26.13 13.58 1.10
N PRO A 191 -26.57 14.21 -0.02
CA PRO A 191 -27.98 14.32 -0.37
C PRO A 191 -28.55 13.01 -0.96
N TYR A 192 -28.22 11.88 -0.35
CA TYR A 192 -28.72 10.57 -0.75
C TYR A 192 -30.06 10.28 -0.10
N ASP A 193 -30.90 9.51 -0.81
CA ASP A 193 -32.09 8.94 -0.21
C ASP A 193 -31.67 8.02 0.96
N ARG A 194 -32.41 8.08 2.08
CA ARG A 194 -32.12 7.27 3.28
C ARG A 194 -32.12 5.78 2.97
N THR A 195 -32.95 5.34 2.04
CA THR A 195 -33.03 3.93 1.59
C THR A 195 -31.85 3.53 0.71
N MET A 196 -31.04 4.49 0.26
CA MET A 196 -29.94 4.28 -0.68
C MET A 196 -28.57 4.59 -0.09
N LEU A 197 -28.43 4.82 1.21
CA LEU A 197 -27.14 5.19 1.81
C LEU A 197 -25.99 4.22 1.46
N LEU A 198 -26.26 2.92 1.43
CA LEU A 198 -25.26 1.92 1.07
C LEU A 198 -24.94 1.91 -0.44
N SER A 199 -25.97 1.97 -1.28
CA SER A 199 -25.83 1.80 -2.73
C SER A 199 -25.58 3.10 -3.50
N GLY A 200 -25.92 4.25 -2.93
CA GLY A 200 -25.92 5.55 -3.60
C GLY A 200 -24.54 5.97 -4.11
N PRO A 201 -23.46 5.81 -3.32
CA PRO A 201 -22.11 6.09 -3.78
C PRO A 201 -21.60 5.18 -4.90
N SER A 202 -22.13 3.95 -4.99
CA SER A 202 -21.47 2.86 -5.73
C SER A 202 -22.25 2.36 -6.93
N VAL A 203 -23.59 2.44 -6.93
CA VAL A 203 -24.44 1.83 -7.97
C VAL A 203 -24.93 2.89 -8.95
N ILE A 204 -24.61 2.70 -10.22
CA ILE A 204 -25.17 3.50 -11.31
C ILE A 204 -26.54 2.92 -11.67
N ARG A 205 -27.62 3.66 -11.38
CA ARG A 205 -29.00 3.15 -11.46
C ARG A 205 -29.69 3.51 -12.76
N LYS A 206 -29.43 4.72 -13.25
CA LYS A 206 -29.99 5.23 -14.48
C LYS A 206 -28.92 5.95 -15.26
N PHE A 207 -28.95 5.84 -16.56
CA PHE A 207 -28.17 6.69 -17.41
C PHE A 207 -28.99 7.93 -17.80
N ASP A 208 -28.33 9.08 -17.90
CA ASP A 208 -28.96 10.34 -18.28
C ASP A 208 -28.05 11.07 -19.28
N GLU A 209 -28.34 10.87 -20.56
CA GLU A 209 -27.55 11.39 -21.68
C GLU A 209 -27.44 12.92 -21.63
N ILE A 210 -28.53 13.60 -21.27
CA ILE A 210 -28.57 15.06 -21.16
C ILE A 210 -27.63 15.53 -20.06
N LEU A 211 -27.66 14.89 -18.88
CA LEU A 211 -26.75 15.23 -17.79
C LEU A 211 -25.28 14.99 -18.14
N ILE A 212 -24.98 14.00 -18.99
CA ILE A 212 -23.61 13.72 -19.44
C ILE A 212 -23.17 14.77 -20.45
N HIS A 213 -24.00 15.13 -21.43
CA HIS A 213 -23.67 16.25 -22.32
C HIS A 213 -23.45 17.56 -21.54
N GLN A 214 -24.27 17.82 -20.52
CA GLN A 214 -24.09 18.96 -19.62
C GLN A 214 -22.78 18.87 -18.83
N SER A 215 -22.42 17.71 -18.26
CA SER A 215 -21.13 17.53 -17.57
C SER A 215 -19.97 17.71 -18.54
N ASN A 216 -20.03 17.12 -19.72
CA ASN A 216 -19.02 17.26 -20.75
C ASN A 216 -18.87 18.72 -21.24
N SER A 217 -19.90 19.56 -21.11
CA SER A 217 -19.87 20.98 -21.51
C SER A 217 -18.94 21.87 -20.67
N TYR A 218 -18.47 21.39 -19.50
CA TYR A 218 -17.51 22.10 -18.67
C TYR A 218 -16.07 21.99 -19.18
N PHE A 219 -15.75 21.01 -20.03
CA PHE A 219 -14.42 20.83 -20.58
C PHE A 219 -14.22 21.74 -21.80
N ARG A 220 -13.74 22.96 -21.55
CA ARG A 220 -13.58 24.00 -22.58
C ARG A 220 -12.23 24.70 -22.46
N PRO A 221 -11.67 25.19 -23.58
CA PRO A 221 -10.44 25.98 -23.59
C PRO A 221 -10.50 27.28 -22.78
N ASP A 222 -11.69 27.78 -22.43
CA ASP A 222 -11.89 29.00 -21.64
C ASP A 222 -12.15 28.74 -20.14
N ASN A 223 -12.15 27.47 -19.72
CA ASN A 223 -12.65 27.04 -18.41
C ASN A 223 -11.65 26.18 -17.62
N PHE A 224 -10.35 26.42 -17.80
CA PHE A 224 -9.30 25.66 -17.12
C PHE A 224 -8.16 26.54 -16.62
N ARG A 225 -7.34 25.96 -15.73
CA ARG A 225 -6.01 26.44 -15.38
C ARG A 225 -5.01 25.29 -15.41
N LEU A 226 -3.74 25.63 -15.57
CA LEU A 226 -2.62 24.70 -15.66
C LEU A 226 -1.71 24.89 -14.45
N THR A 227 -1.25 23.79 -13.85
CA THR A 227 -0.16 23.79 -12.87
C THR A 227 0.94 22.86 -13.38
N LEU A 228 2.18 23.34 -13.35
CA LEU A 228 3.38 22.61 -13.78
C LEU A 228 4.37 22.55 -12.61
N LEU A 229 4.75 21.34 -12.20
CA LEU A 229 5.88 21.14 -11.29
C LEU A 229 7.12 20.83 -12.15
N ASP A 230 8.13 21.69 -12.02
CA ASP A 230 9.38 21.61 -12.76
C ASP A 230 10.56 21.80 -11.77
N PRO A 231 11.30 20.73 -11.43
CA PRO A 231 12.44 20.82 -10.52
C PRO A 231 13.63 21.59 -11.13
N GLY A 232 13.72 21.69 -12.45
CA GLY A 232 14.81 22.39 -13.16
C GLY A 232 14.63 23.91 -13.24
N CYS A 233 13.45 24.43 -12.90
CA CYS A 233 13.16 25.86 -12.95
C CYS A 233 13.79 26.58 -11.73
N THR A 234 15.01 27.07 -11.87
CA THR A 234 15.79 27.60 -10.73
C THR A 234 15.72 29.11 -10.52
N ASN A 235 15.22 29.91 -11.47
CA ASN A 235 15.42 31.37 -11.46
C ASN A 235 14.17 32.23 -11.74
N GLN A 236 12.94 31.74 -11.50
CA GLN A 236 11.72 32.47 -11.90
C GLN A 236 10.62 32.61 -10.84
N TRP A 237 10.90 32.34 -9.56
CA TRP A 237 9.88 32.42 -8.50
C TRP A 237 9.73 33.85 -7.99
N ASP A 238 8.52 34.40 -8.11
CA ASP A 238 8.19 35.75 -7.63
C ASP A 238 7.28 35.73 -6.39
N LYS A 239 6.78 34.54 -6.01
CA LYS A 239 5.86 34.35 -4.89
C LYS A 239 6.30 33.19 -4.00
N ARG A 240 5.90 33.30 -2.74
CA ARG A 240 6.06 32.26 -1.73
C ARG A 240 4.73 32.02 -1.04
N GLU A 241 4.30 30.77 -0.99
CA GLU A 241 3.07 30.39 -0.31
C GLU A 241 3.26 30.51 1.22
N THR A 242 2.26 31.05 1.90
CA THR A 242 2.36 31.50 3.30
C THR A 242 2.62 30.36 4.29
N TRP A 243 2.00 29.20 4.11
CA TRP A 243 1.98 28.14 5.12
C TRP A 243 3.07 27.09 4.93
N SER A 244 3.32 26.69 3.68
CA SER A 244 4.32 25.70 3.29
C SER A 244 5.66 26.32 2.89
N GLY A 245 5.68 27.62 2.57
CA GLY A 245 6.86 28.27 2.03
C GLY A 245 7.18 27.90 0.58
N THR A 246 6.27 27.20 -0.12
CA THR A 246 6.46 26.78 -1.52
C THR A 246 6.69 27.97 -2.42
N GLU A 247 7.78 27.96 -3.18
CA GLU A 247 8.12 28.98 -4.16
C GLU A 247 7.38 28.72 -5.47
N TYR A 248 6.72 29.73 -6.02
CA TYR A 248 5.91 29.57 -7.23
C TYR A 248 5.81 30.88 -8.04
N LYS A 249 5.29 30.74 -9.26
CA LYS A 249 5.02 31.82 -10.20
C LYS A 249 3.66 31.58 -10.85
N VAL A 250 2.90 32.64 -11.11
CA VAL A 250 1.61 32.55 -11.82
C VAL A 250 1.61 33.51 -12.98
N GLU A 251 1.37 32.97 -14.18
CA GLU A 251 1.36 33.73 -15.43
C GLU A 251 0.06 33.45 -16.20
N ARG A 252 -0.35 34.38 -17.06
CA ARG A 252 -1.40 34.08 -18.05
C ARG A 252 -0.82 33.17 -19.12
N LEU A 253 -1.64 32.22 -19.59
CA LEU A 253 -1.29 31.43 -20.77
C LEU A 253 -1.11 32.37 -21.98
N SER A 254 -0.05 32.17 -22.76
CA SER A 254 0.22 32.97 -23.96
C SER A 254 -0.93 32.87 -24.95
N CYS A 255 -1.25 33.99 -25.63
CA CYS A 255 -2.31 34.04 -26.63
C CYS A 255 -2.14 32.98 -27.74
N ASP A 256 -0.91 32.75 -28.21
CA ASP A 256 -0.63 31.77 -29.26
C ASP A 256 -0.98 30.34 -28.82
N PHE A 257 -0.56 29.95 -27.61
CA PHE A 257 -0.87 28.64 -27.05
C PHE A 257 -2.38 28.46 -26.78
N LEU A 258 -3.06 29.49 -26.28
CA LEU A 258 -4.52 29.45 -26.12
C LEU A 258 -5.24 29.31 -27.46
N LYS A 259 -4.77 30.02 -28.49
CA LYS A 259 -5.31 29.92 -29.84
C LYS A 259 -5.13 28.52 -30.40
N GLU A 260 -3.95 27.93 -30.23
CA GLU A 260 -3.68 26.54 -30.62
C GLU A 260 -4.63 25.55 -29.96
N ILE A 261 -4.82 25.65 -28.63
CA ILE A 261 -5.80 24.84 -27.90
C ILE A 261 -7.22 25.02 -28.45
N GLN A 262 -7.62 26.26 -28.74
CA GLN A 262 -8.94 26.57 -29.29
C GLN A 262 -9.13 26.02 -30.70
N ASP A 263 -8.11 26.10 -31.54
CA ASP A 263 -8.13 25.62 -32.92
C ASP A 263 -8.24 24.08 -32.94
N VAL A 264 -7.45 23.36 -32.14
CA VAL A 264 -7.56 21.89 -32.05
C VAL A 264 -8.89 21.44 -31.44
N PHE A 265 -9.41 22.18 -30.46
CA PHE A 265 -10.67 21.86 -29.83
C PHE A 265 -11.87 22.05 -30.78
N ARG A 266 -11.80 23.07 -31.65
CA ARG A 266 -12.87 23.40 -32.60
C ARG A 266 -12.83 22.55 -33.86
N ASP A 267 -11.68 22.51 -34.52
CA ASP A 267 -11.51 21.99 -35.89
C ASP A 267 -10.37 20.97 -36.02
N GLY A 268 -9.64 20.70 -34.92
CA GLY A 268 -8.52 19.75 -34.94
C GLY A 268 -8.93 18.35 -35.36
N GLU A 269 -8.11 17.73 -36.21
CA GLU A 269 -8.20 16.31 -36.51
C GLU A 269 -7.82 15.49 -35.28
N THR A 270 -8.60 14.44 -35.01
CA THR A 270 -8.25 13.47 -33.99
C THR A 270 -7.09 12.62 -34.52
N PRO A 271 -5.97 12.47 -33.77
CA PRO A 271 -4.88 11.60 -34.17
C PRO A 271 -5.39 10.22 -34.56
N ALA A 272 -4.96 9.70 -35.71
CA ALA A 272 -5.46 8.41 -36.22
C ALA A 272 -5.20 7.26 -35.24
N GLU A 273 -4.21 7.35 -34.35
CA GLU A 273 -3.95 6.34 -33.33
C GLU A 273 -4.92 6.38 -32.14
N MET A 274 -5.70 7.45 -31.95
CA MET A 274 -6.55 7.71 -30.78
C MET A 274 -8.02 7.33 -31.03
N HIS A 275 -8.58 6.46 -30.19
CA HIS A 275 -9.95 5.94 -30.35
C HIS A 275 -10.67 5.86 -29.02
N LEU A 276 -12.01 5.76 -29.07
CA LEU A 276 -12.78 5.34 -27.90
C LEU A 276 -12.47 3.87 -27.57
N PRO A 277 -12.69 3.46 -26.30
CA PRO A 277 -12.49 2.08 -25.87
C PRO A 277 -13.22 1.07 -26.75
N HIS A 278 -12.58 -0.06 -26.99
CA HIS A 278 -13.18 -1.21 -27.64
C HIS A 278 -14.10 -1.97 -26.67
N LYS A 279 -14.70 -3.07 -27.14
CA LYS A 279 -15.52 -3.94 -26.29
C LYS A 279 -14.64 -4.66 -25.28
N ASN A 280 -15.02 -4.60 -24.01
CA ASN A 280 -14.32 -5.28 -22.95
C ASN A 280 -14.81 -6.73 -22.81
N ASP A 281 -13.95 -7.68 -23.19
CA ASP A 281 -14.25 -9.12 -23.15
C ASP A 281 -14.01 -9.77 -21.77
N PHE A 282 -13.50 -9.01 -20.79
CA PHE A 282 -13.29 -9.46 -19.41
C PHE A 282 -14.50 -9.25 -18.50
N ILE A 283 -15.53 -8.53 -18.97
CA ILE A 283 -16.75 -8.35 -18.19
C ILE A 283 -17.34 -9.72 -17.85
N PRO A 284 -17.44 -10.05 -16.55
CA PRO A 284 -17.82 -11.39 -16.13
C PRO A 284 -19.23 -11.71 -16.59
N GLY A 285 -19.45 -12.97 -16.98
CA GLY A 285 -20.78 -13.52 -17.21
C GLY A 285 -21.67 -13.50 -15.95
N PRO A 286 -22.82 -14.19 -15.98
CA PRO A 286 -23.61 -14.41 -14.77
C PRO A 286 -22.76 -15.13 -13.70
N LEU A 287 -22.51 -14.45 -12.59
CA LEU A 287 -21.72 -15.00 -11.49
C LEU A 287 -22.58 -15.86 -10.57
N THR A 288 -22.19 -17.12 -10.38
CA THR A 288 -22.83 -18.08 -9.48
C THR A 288 -21.86 -18.57 -8.41
N VAL A 289 -22.34 -18.67 -7.17
CA VAL A 289 -21.58 -19.23 -6.05
C VAL A 289 -22.29 -20.48 -5.55
N GLU A 290 -21.63 -21.62 -5.65
CA GLU A 290 -22.14 -22.88 -5.11
C GLU A 290 -21.95 -22.92 -3.60
N LYS A 291 -23.00 -22.57 -2.86
CA LYS A 291 -22.99 -22.57 -1.40
C LYS A 291 -23.17 -23.98 -0.86
N THR A 292 -22.17 -24.48 -0.15
CA THR A 292 -22.24 -25.76 0.58
C THR A 292 -22.20 -25.46 2.07
N ARG A 293 -23.31 -25.70 2.79
CA ARG A 293 -23.36 -25.41 4.22
C ARG A 293 -22.39 -26.33 4.96
N VAL A 294 -21.39 -25.73 5.60
CA VAL A 294 -20.48 -26.39 6.54
C VAL A 294 -20.84 -26.02 7.97
N GLU A 295 -20.60 -26.92 8.94
CA GLU A 295 -20.81 -26.61 10.36
C GLU A 295 -19.78 -25.61 10.89
N GLN A 296 -18.52 -25.79 10.48
CA GLN A 296 -17.42 -24.89 10.78
C GLN A 296 -16.55 -24.73 9.53
N PRO A 297 -16.13 -23.49 9.20
CA PRO A 297 -15.16 -23.26 8.13
C PRO A 297 -13.86 -24.01 8.37
N ALA A 298 -13.30 -24.59 7.32
CA ALA A 298 -11.98 -25.21 7.37
C ALA A 298 -10.93 -24.14 7.73
N LYS A 299 -10.06 -24.45 8.69
CA LYS A 299 -9.01 -23.51 9.14
C LYS A 299 -7.74 -23.58 8.31
N ALA A 300 -7.63 -24.52 7.37
CA ALA A 300 -6.45 -24.76 6.57
C ALA A 300 -6.82 -25.11 5.11
N PRO A 301 -6.00 -24.69 4.13
CA PRO A 301 -6.07 -25.25 2.78
C PRO A 301 -5.57 -26.70 2.76
N ILE A 302 -6.02 -27.45 1.77
CA ILE A 302 -5.64 -28.86 1.57
C ILE A 302 -4.53 -28.91 0.51
N LEU A 303 -3.47 -29.67 0.77
CA LEU A 303 -2.44 -29.97 -0.23
C LEU A 303 -2.99 -31.00 -1.23
N ILE A 304 -3.30 -30.55 -2.45
CA ILE A 304 -3.96 -31.35 -3.48
C ILE A 304 -3.00 -31.90 -4.56
N LYS A 305 -1.80 -31.35 -4.66
CA LYS A 305 -0.70 -31.85 -5.49
C LYS A 305 0.62 -31.61 -4.75
N HIS A 306 1.44 -32.65 -4.64
CA HIS A 306 2.78 -32.54 -4.07
C HIS A 306 3.72 -33.53 -4.75
N ASN A 307 4.73 -33.00 -5.44
CA ASN A 307 5.85 -33.76 -5.99
C ASN A 307 7.15 -32.97 -5.78
N ASP A 308 8.26 -33.42 -6.36
CA ASP A 308 9.58 -32.80 -6.19
C ASP A 308 9.65 -31.35 -6.69
N ASN A 309 8.82 -30.98 -7.67
CA ASN A 309 8.85 -29.68 -8.33
C ASN A 309 7.67 -28.76 -7.99
N VAL A 310 6.56 -29.32 -7.49
CA VAL A 310 5.28 -28.62 -7.36
C VAL A 310 4.58 -28.93 -6.04
N ARG A 311 4.04 -27.88 -5.41
CA ARG A 311 3.04 -27.95 -4.34
C ARG A 311 1.83 -27.12 -4.72
N THR A 312 0.63 -27.69 -4.59
CA THR A 312 -0.64 -26.96 -4.80
C THR A 312 -1.53 -27.10 -3.59
N TRP A 313 -1.74 -25.97 -2.93
CA TRP A 313 -2.69 -25.79 -1.83
C TRP A 313 -4.02 -25.29 -2.40
N TRP A 314 -5.12 -25.83 -1.91
CA TRP A 314 -6.45 -25.42 -2.34
C TRP A 314 -7.44 -25.37 -1.18
N LYS A 315 -8.24 -24.31 -1.16
CA LYS A 315 -9.42 -24.20 -0.30
C LYS A 315 -10.57 -23.59 -1.09
N LYS A 316 -11.72 -24.28 -1.11
CA LYS A 316 -12.98 -23.67 -1.57
C LYS A 316 -13.49 -22.72 -0.49
N ASP A 317 -13.97 -21.55 -0.88
CA ASP A 317 -14.68 -20.66 0.03
C ASP A 317 -15.89 -21.38 0.65
N ASP A 318 -15.94 -21.35 1.97
CA ASP A 318 -16.94 -22.02 2.80
C ASP A 318 -17.59 -21.07 3.83
N GLN A 319 -17.34 -19.76 3.71
CA GLN A 319 -17.81 -18.78 4.71
C GLN A 319 -18.23 -17.41 4.15
N PHE A 320 -17.61 -16.91 3.08
CA PHE A 320 -17.89 -15.56 2.55
C PHE A 320 -18.91 -15.59 1.41
N TRP A 321 -18.89 -16.67 0.64
CA TRP A 321 -19.76 -16.98 -0.49
C TRP A 321 -19.78 -15.90 -1.57
N VAL A 322 -18.59 -15.44 -1.96
CA VAL A 322 -18.36 -14.46 -3.03
C VAL A 322 -17.87 -15.15 -4.31
N PRO A 323 -18.19 -14.65 -5.51
CA PRO A 323 -17.78 -15.26 -6.77
C PRO A 323 -16.33 -14.92 -7.16
N GLU A 324 -15.48 -14.73 -6.18
CA GLU A 324 -14.09 -14.30 -6.33
C GLU A 324 -13.13 -15.45 -6.02
N GLY A 325 -11.94 -15.41 -6.61
CA GLY A 325 -10.87 -16.34 -6.31
C GLY A 325 -9.54 -15.62 -6.23
N ASN A 326 -8.67 -16.13 -5.36
CA ASN A 326 -7.32 -15.67 -5.16
C ASN A 326 -6.36 -16.80 -5.55
N ILE A 327 -5.40 -16.48 -6.40
CA ILE A 327 -4.42 -17.43 -6.93
C ILE A 327 -3.04 -16.84 -6.69
N HIS A 328 -2.26 -17.50 -5.85
CA HIS A 328 -0.83 -17.23 -5.72
C HIS A 328 -0.03 -18.30 -6.43
N ILE A 329 0.99 -17.88 -7.19
CA ILE A 329 1.96 -18.75 -7.86
C ILE A 329 3.34 -18.27 -7.44
N TYR A 330 4.02 -19.03 -6.59
CA TYR A 330 5.36 -18.70 -6.11
C TYR A 330 6.41 -19.57 -6.79
N LEU A 331 7.26 -18.93 -7.58
CA LEU A 331 8.41 -19.52 -8.26
C LEU A 331 9.62 -19.41 -7.33
N ARG A 332 9.81 -20.43 -6.50
CA ARG A 332 10.87 -20.48 -5.47
C ARG A 332 12.22 -20.72 -6.12
N THR A 333 13.11 -19.75 -6.00
CA THR A 333 14.48 -19.83 -6.54
C THR A 333 15.41 -18.84 -5.82
N PRO A 334 16.65 -19.22 -5.48
CA PRO A 334 17.58 -18.32 -4.79
C PRO A 334 18.08 -17.20 -5.69
N VAL A 335 17.97 -17.33 -7.03
CA VAL A 335 18.61 -16.44 -7.99
C VAL A 335 18.10 -15.00 -7.93
N THR A 336 16.90 -14.77 -7.39
CA THR A 336 16.29 -13.43 -7.32
C THR A 336 17.04 -12.47 -6.41
N SER A 337 17.71 -12.93 -5.36
CA SER A 337 18.35 -12.05 -4.35
C SER A 337 19.66 -12.65 -3.81
N ILE A 338 20.54 -13.10 -4.73
CA ILE A 338 21.91 -13.52 -4.38
C ILE A 338 22.79 -12.30 -4.13
N THR A 339 22.67 -11.28 -4.98
CA THR A 339 23.37 -10.01 -4.91
C THR A 339 22.41 -8.85 -5.09
N VAL A 340 22.84 -7.64 -4.74
CA VAL A 340 22.12 -6.38 -5.05
C VAL A 340 21.74 -6.34 -6.53
N ARG A 341 22.67 -6.74 -7.41
CA ARG A 341 22.46 -6.76 -8.85
C ARG A 341 21.32 -7.69 -9.26
N THR A 342 21.31 -8.93 -8.77
CA THR A 342 20.23 -9.88 -9.14
C THR A 342 18.88 -9.45 -8.60
N GLU A 343 18.84 -8.83 -7.41
CA GLU A 343 17.61 -8.28 -6.83
C GLU A 343 17.05 -7.15 -7.68
N LEU A 344 17.91 -6.20 -8.06
CA LEU A 344 17.51 -5.09 -8.92
C LEU A 344 17.14 -5.53 -10.34
N ILE A 345 17.85 -6.50 -10.93
CA ILE A 345 17.46 -7.06 -12.24
C ILE A 345 16.11 -7.76 -12.14
N THR A 346 15.83 -8.49 -11.04
CA THR A 346 14.52 -9.11 -10.81
C THR A 346 13.43 -8.06 -10.65
N SER A 347 13.67 -6.99 -9.88
CA SER A 347 12.72 -5.90 -9.73
C SER A 347 12.48 -5.16 -11.06
N LEU A 348 13.53 -4.88 -11.84
CA LEU A 348 13.41 -4.33 -13.20
C LEU A 348 12.59 -5.25 -14.11
N PHE A 349 12.83 -6.55 -14.06
CA PHE A 349 12.06 -7.55 -14.79
C PHE A 349 10.58 -7.50 -14.43
N VAL A 350 10.25 -7.51 -13.13
CA VAL A 350 8.87 -7.38 -12.62
C VAL A 350 8.22 -6.09 -13.14
N HIS A 351 8.88 -4.94 -12.97
CA HIS A 351 8.33 -3.67 -13.43
C HIS A 351 8.16 -3.63 -14.95
N LEU A 352 9.03 -4.28 -15.73
CA LEU A 352 8.89 -4.37 -17.19
C LEU A 352 7.76 -5.30 -17.63
N VAL A 353 7.50 -6.38 -16.89
CA VAL A 353 6.33 -7.23 -17.11
C VAL A 353 5.06 -6.42 -16.84
N CYS A 354 4.96 -5.75 -15.69
CA CYS A 354 3.82 -4.90 -15.38
C CYS A 354 3.66 -3.78 -16.42
N ASP A 355 4.76 -3.11 -16.81
CA ASP A 355 4.77 -2.08 -17.86
C ASP A 355 4.17 -2.62 -19.18
N ALA A 356 4.56 -3.82 -19.59
CA ALA A 356 4.02 -4.44 -20.80
C ALA A 356 2.53 -4.78 -20.67
N LEU A 357 2.11 -5.27 -19.50
CA LEU A 357 0.74 -5.74 -19.24
C LEU A 357 -0.28 -4.61 -19.05
N VAL A 358 0.12 -3.42 -18.61
CA VAL A 358 -0.81 -2.30 -18.30
C VAL A 358 -1.83 -2.03 -19.41
N VAL A 359 -1.39 -2.05 -20.67
CA VAL A 359 -2.28 -1.76 -21.81
C VAL A 359 -3.13 -2.98 -22.16
N ASP A 360 -2.55 -4.17 -22.16
CA ASP A 360 -3.20 -5.40 -22.62
C ASP A 360 -4.20 -5.98 -21.60
N LEU A 361 -4.05 -5.63 -20.33
CA LEU A 361 -4.87 -6.11 -19.21
C LEU A 361 -5.69 -5.00 -18.54
N TYR A 362 -5.73 -3.79 -19.11
CA TYR A 362 -6.57 -2.72 -18.57
C TYR A 362 -8.05 -3.13 -18.46
N ASP A 363 -8.55 -3.79 -19.51
CA ASP A 363 -9.92 -4.28 -19.59
C ASP A 363 -10.23 -5.30 -18.48
N ALA A 364 -9.25 -6.13 -18.10
CA ALA A 364 -9.37 -7.06 -16.97
C ALA A 364 -9.48 -6.29 -15.64
N ASN A 365 -8.63 -5.28 -15.43
CA ASN A 365 -8.63 -4.45 -14.22
C ASN A 365 -9.98 -3.77 -13.98
N VAL A 366 -10.52 -3.06 -14.99
CA VAL A 366 -11.83 -2.40 -14.86
C VAL A 366 -13.01 -3.37 -14.81
N SER A 367 -12.77 -4.67 -15.04
CA SER A 367 -13.75 -5.74 -14.90
C SER A 367 -13.64 -6.50 -13.57
N GLY A 368 -12.89 -5.97 -12.59
CA GLY A 368 -12.76 -6.57 -11.26
C GLY A 368 -11.78 -7.75 -11.21
N LEU A 369 -10.72 -7.73 -12.03
CA LEU A 369 -9.63 -8.69 -11.99
C LEU A 369 -8.30 -7.99 -11.77
N GLY A 370 -7.55 -8.39 -10.75
CA GLY A 370 -6.25 -7.85 -10.40
C GLY A 370 -5.13 -8.86 -10.64
N TYR A 371 -3.92 -8.34 -10.85
CA TYR A 371 -2.69 -9.11 -10.77
C TYR A 371 -1.61 -8.29 -10.09
N GLU A 372 -0.67 -8.97 -9.45
CA GLU A 372 0.51 -8.39 -8.84
C GLU A 372 1.70 -9.34 -9.05
N LEU A 373 2.88 -8.78 -9.28
CA LEU A 373 4.13 -9.53 -9.29
C LEU A 373 4.98 -9.03 -8.14
N ILE A 374 5.37 -9.92 -7.24
CA ILE A 374 6.09 -9.58 -6.02
C ILE A 374 7.44 -10.28 -6.04
N ASN A 375 8.50 -9.48 -5.93
CA ASN A 375 9.85 -10.01 -5.74
C ASN A 375 10.06 -10.36 -4.27
N HIS A 376 10.34 -11.63 -3.98
CA HIS A 376 10.74 -12.09 -2.66
C HIS A 376 12.22 -12.46 -2.67
N SER A 377 12.86 -12.36 -1.51
CA SER A 377 14.25 -12.82 -1.32
C SER A 377 14.47 -14.32 -1.65
N GLY A 378 13.39 -15.10 -1.73
CA GLY A 378 13.39 -16.52 -2.06
C GLY A 378 12.71 -16.90 -3.38
N GLY A 379 12.29 -15.94 -4.20
CA GLY A 379 11.66 -16.24 -5.48
C GLY A 379 10.79 -15.11 -6.03
N LEU A 380 10.05 -15.42 -7.10
CA LEU A 380 9.09 -14.51 -7.73
C LEU A 380 7.67 -15.00 -7.46
N GLU A 381 6.81 -14.16 -6.91
CA GLU A 381 5.38 -14.43 -6.78
C GLU A 381 4.59 -13.74 -7.88
N ILE A 382 3.61 -14.46 -8.40
CA ILE A 382 2.54 -13.95 -9.27
C ILE A 382 1.23 -14.16 -8.51
N TYR A 383 0.59 -13.06 -8.14
CA TYR A 383 -0.72 -13.05 -7.49
C TYR A 383 -1.78 -12.60 -8.49
N VAL A 384 -2.90 -13.31 -8.56
CA VAL A 384 -4.03 -12.98 -9.42
C VAL A 384 -5.32 -13.15 -8.64
N ASN A 385 -6.19 -12.12 -8.66
CA ASN A 385 -7.41 -12.11 -7.87
C ASN A 385 -8.61 -11.50 -8.62
N GLY A 386 -9.81 -11.74 -8.09
CA GLY A 386 -11.05 -11.14 -8.61
C GLY A 386 -12.09 -12.18 -9.05
N TYR A 387 -13.02 -11.77 -9.92
CA TYR A 387 -14.15 -12.63 -10.32
C TYR A 387 -13.71 -13.91 -11.05
N SER A 388 -14.15 -15.05 -10.49
CA SER A 388 -13.73 -16.41 -10.90
C SER A 388 -13.95 -16.77 -12.38
N ASP A 389 -14.94 -16.17 -13.07
CA ASP A 389 -15.30 -16.47 -14.47
C ASP A 389 -14.11 -16.32 -15.44
N LYS A 390 -13.33 -15.24 -15.31
CA LYS A 390 -12.24 -14.89 -16.23
C LYS A 390 -10.85 -14.96 -15.62
N LEU A 391 -10.75 -15.44 -14.38
CA LEU A 391 -9.51 -15.47 -13.62
C LEU A 391 -8.42 -16.32 -14.29
N HIS A 392 -8.78 -17.48 -14.84
CA HIS A 392 -7.85 -18.36 -15.56
C HIS A 392 -7.27 -17.71 -16.84
N VAL A 393 -8.07 -16.91 -17.56
CA VAL A 393 -7.62 -16.17 -18.75
C VAL A 393 -6.57 -15.13 -18.36
N LEU A 394 -6.78 -14.46 -17.22
CA LEU A 394 -5.82 -13.50 -16.68
C LEU A 394 -4.51 -14.19 -16.29
N VAL A 395 -4.58 -15.31 -15.56
CA VAL A 395 -3.40 -16.12 -15.20
C VAL A 395 -2.59 -16.51 -16.44
N GLU A 396 -3.25 -17.02 -17.47
CA GLU A 396 -2.58 -17.41 -18.73
C GLU A 396 -1.84 -16.23 -19.38
N LYS A 397 -2.49 -15.06 -19.48
CA LYS A 397 -1.88 -13.86 -20.06
C LYS A 397 -0.66 -13.38 -19.26
N VAL A 398 -0.76 -13.37 -17.93
CA VAL A 398 0.35 -12.95 -17.05
C VAL A 398 1.52 -13.92 -17.18
N LEU A 399 1.27 -15.24 -17.16
CA LEU A 399 2.31 -16.26 -17.32
C LEU A 399 3.01 -16.17 -18.68
N HIS A 400 2.26 -15.95 -19.76
CA HIS A 400 2.83 -15.74 -21.08
C HIS A 400 3.71 -14.48 -21.12
N GLN A 401 3.28 -13.37 -20.51
CA GLN A 401 4.11 -12.17 -20.48
C GLN A 401 5.38 -12.35 -19.64
N VAL A 402 5.30 -13.05 -18.50
CA VAL A 402 6.48 -13.39 -17.68
C VAL A 402 7.46 -14.24 -18.49
N ARG A 403 6.97 -15.28 -19.19
CA ARG A 403 7.81 -16.15 -20.01
C ARG A 403 8.42 -15.41 -21.19
N ASP A 404 7.63 -14.63 -21.92
CA ASP A 404 7.93 -14.14 -23.27
C ASP A 404 8.29 -12.64 -23.31
N LEU A 405 8.55 -12.01 -22.16
CA LEU A 405 8.89 -10.59 -22.07
C LEU A 405 9.94 -10.18 -23.12
N VAL A 406 9.59 -9.17 -23.92
CA VAL A 406 10.50 -8.50 -24.87
C VAL A 406 10.93 -7.16 -24.27
N VAL A 407 12.23 -7.02 -23.95
CA VAL A 407 12.75 -5.83 -23.30
C VAL A 407 13.02 -4.74 -24.33
N ARG A 408 12.08 -3.80 -24.47
CA ARG A 408 12.27 -2.64 -25.35
C ARG A 408 13.18 -1.63 -24.67
N LYS A 409 14.36 -1.34 -25.24
CA LYS A 409 15.39 -0.43 -24.68
C LYS A 409 14.83 0.93 -24.21
N HIS A 410 13.93 1.54 -24.98
CA HIS A 410 13.28 2.79 -24.60
C HIS A 410 12.40 2.64 -23.33
N ARG A 411 11.62 1.56 -23.21
CA ARG A 411 10.80 1.28 -22.02
C ARG A 411 11.66 0.92 -20.82
N PHE A 412 12.72 0.13 -21.03
CA PHE A 412 13.73 -0.15 -20.01
C PHE A 412 14.29 1.15 -19.41
N HIS A 413 14.66 2.12 -20.24
CA HIS A 413 15.16 3.39 -19.75
C HIS A 413 14.14 4.12 -18.87
N ILE A 414 12.88 4.22 -19.32
CA ILE A 414 11.80 4.86 -18.56
C ILE A 414 11.57 4.17 -17.20
N VAL A 415 11.46 2.83 -17.19
CA VAL A 415 11.24 2.05 -15.96
C VAL A 415 12.42 2.18 -15.01
N ARG A 416 13.65 2.08 -15.50
CA ARG A 416 14.86 2.25 -14.68
C ARG A 416 14.94 3.65 -14.08
N GLN A 417 14.61 4.69 -14.84
CA GLN A 417 14.58 6.07 -14.31
C GLN A 417 13.50 6.25 -13.25
N SER A 418 12.31 5.67 -13.45
CA SER A 418 11.26 5.68 -12.43
C SER A 418 11.71 4.98 -11.14
N MET A 419 12.38 3.83 -11.23
CA MET A 419 12.94 3.14 -10.06
C MET A 419 14.05 3.95 -9.37
N LEU A 420 14.96 4.59 -10.13
CA LEU A 420 15.99 5.47 -9.57
C LEU A 420 15.36 6.67 -8.84
N HIS A 421 14.31 7.24 -9.41
CA HIS A 421 13.57 8.33 -8.79
C HIS A 421 12.92 7.88 -7.48
N ALA A 422 12.24 6.73 -7.46
CA ALA A 422 11.64 6.19 -6.23
C ALA A 422 12.68 5.90 -5.12
N LEU A 423 13.87 5.41 -5.49
CA LEU A 423 14.98 5.24 -4.54
C LEU A 423 15.47 6.58 -3.99
N HIS A 424 15.52 7.62 -4.82
CA HIS A 424 15.87 8.97 -4.37
C HIS A 424 14.77 9.58 -3.49
N GLU A 425 13.49 9.40 -3.82
CA GLU A 425 12.38 9.88 -2.98
C GLU A 425 12.41 9.26 -1.58
N LEU A 426 12.86 8.01 -1.45
CA LEU A 426 13.06 7.37 -0.15
C LEU A 426 14.05 8.10 0.75
N ASP A 427 15.10 8.72 0.20
CA ASP A 427 16.07 9.51 0.98
C ASP A 427 15.44 10.78 1.59
N PHE A 428 14.36 11.30 0.98
CA PHE A 428 13.61 12.48 1.41
C PHE A 428 12.25 12.15 2.03
N ALA A 429 11.90 10.86 2.13
CA ALA A 429 10.68 10.42 2.78
C ALA A 429 10.68 10.79 4.27
N GLN A 430 9.52 10.77 4.91
CA GLN A 430 9.45 11.07 6.34
C GLN A 430 10.34 10.11 7.15
N PRO A 431 11.05 10.59 8.19
CA PRO A 431 12.01 9.78 8.96
C PRO A 431 11.42 8.46 9.49
N TRP A 432 10.14 8.44 9.87
CA TRP A 432 9.47 7.22 10.33
C TRP A 432 9.33 6.14 9.24
N GLU A 433 9.26 6.52 7.96
CA GLU A 433 9.26 5.59 6.84
C GLU A 433 10.66 5.03 6.58
N GLN A 434 11.67 5.90 6.62
CA GLN A 434 13.07 5.52 6.39
C GLN A 434 13.61 4.58 7.48
N VAL A 435 13.33 4.86 8.76
CA VAL A 435 13.90 4.10 9.89
C VAL A 435 13.48 2.63 9.87
N ALA A 436 12.31 2.34 9.29
CA ALA A 436 11.82 0.99 9.12
C ALA A 436 12.72 0.17 8.19
N LEU A 437 13.08 0.72 7.03
CA LEU A 437 13.97 0.10 6.04
C LEU A 437 15.34 -0.22 6.63
N TYR A 438 15.96 0.75 7.31
CA TYR A 438 17.25 0.52 7.98
C TYR A 438 17.16 -0.51 9.10
N SER A 439 16.04 -0.56 9.83
CA SER A 439 15.86 -1.58 10.87
C SER A 439 15.73 -2.99 10.28
N ASP A 440 15.05 -3.14 9.14
CA ASP A 440 14.89 -4.44 8.47
C ASP A 440 16.22 -4.91 7.85
N PHE A 441 17.09 -3.99 7.42
CA PHE A 441 18.46 -4.30 7.03
C PHE A 441 19.25 -5.05 8.13
N PHE A 442 19.06 -4.69 9.41
CA PHE A 442 19.71 -5.34 10.55
C PHE A 442 19.01 -6.61 11.04
N ARG A 443 17.83 -6.95 10.50
CA ARG A 443 17.09 -8.17 10.87
C ARG A 443 17.39 -9.33 9.94
N SER A 444 17.53 -9.07 8.64
CA SER A 444 17.71 -10.11 7.63
C SER A 444 19.17 -10.38 7.29
N LYS A 445 19.51 -11.65 7.05
CA LYS A 445 20.82 -12.03 6.48
C LYS A 445 21.02 -11.46 5.09
N ARG A 446 20.00 -11.58 4.24
CA ARG A 446 20.01 -11.24 2.82
C ARG A 446 19.19 -9.98 2.61
N SER A 447 19.75 -8.87 3.07
CA SER A 447 19.21 -7.53 2.84
C SER A 447 20.38 -6.60 2.57
N PHE A 448 20.16 -5.70 1.62
CA PHE A 448 21.19 -4.79 1.11
C PHE A 448 20.90 -3.35 1.55
N ALA A 449 21.94 -2.54 1.65
CA ALA A 449 21.78 -1.14 2.03
C ALA A 449 21.16 -0.36 0.86
N LEU A 450 20.37 0.68 1.16
CA LEU A 450 19.71 1.48 0.14
C LEU A 450 20.72 2.13 -0.83
N GLU A 451 21.87 2.56 -0.32
CA GLU A 451 22.96 3.18 -1.10
C GLU A 451 23.53 2.23 -2.16
N ASP A 452 23.58 0.93 -1.86
CA ASP A 452 24.08 -0.07 -2.81
C ASP A 452 23.09 -0.22 -3.97
N HIS A 453 21.79 -0.09 -3.70
CA HIS A 453 20.75 -0.18 -4.73
C HIS A 453 20.90 0.92 -5.76
N SER A 454 21.00 2.18 -5.32
CA SER A 454 21.11 3.33 -6.23
C SER A 454 22.37 3.26 -7.10
N LYS A 455 23.50 2.85 -6.51
CA LYS A 455 24.77 2.67 -7.24
C LYS A 455 24.66 1.56 -8.28
N GLU A 456 24.17 0.39 -7.90
CA GLU A 456 24.09 -0.77 -8.78
C GLU A 456 23.05 -0.57 -9.89
N LEU A 457 21.88 0.00 -9.57
CA LEU A 457 20.78 0.20 -10.53
C LEU A 457 21.20 1.07 -11.72
N SER A 458 22.06 2.07 -11.47
CA SER A 458 22.58 2.97 -12.52
C SER A 458 23.34 2.21 -13.62
N GLY A 459 24.03 1.12 -13.26
CA GLY A 459 24.85 0.30 -14.15
C GLY A 459 24.13 -0.87 -14.81
N ILE A 460 22.86 -1.14 -14.48
CA ILE A 460 22.09 -2.20 -15.11
C ILE A 460 21.60 -1.75 -16.49
N THR A 461 21.69 -2.64 -17.47
CA THR A 461 21.29 -2.43 -18.87
C THR A 461 20.10 -3.31 -19.26
N ALA A 462 19.45 -2.99 -20.39
CA ALA A 462 18.37 -3.81 -20.93
C ALA A 462 18.84 -5.24 -21.25
N ASP A 463 20.05 -5.37 -21.79
CA ASP A 463 20.64 -6.65 -22.20
C ASP A 463 20.89 -7.54 -20.96
N ASP A 464 21.19 -6.96 -19.78
CA ASP A 464 21.28 -7.70 -18.51
C ASP A 464 19.94 -8.36 -18.14
N VAL A 465 18.82 -7.63 -18.29
CA VAL A 465 17.48 -8.14 -17.98
C VAL A 465 17.09 -9.26 -18.95
N GLU A 466 17.36 -9.07 -20.25
CA GLU A 466 17.12 -10.10 -21.26
C GLU A 466 17.91 -11.38 -20.99
N ALA A 467 19.18 -11.25 -20.60
CA ALA A 467 20.04 -12.37 -20.26
C ALA A 467 19.65 -13.07 -18.95
N PHE A 468 19.08 -12.34 -17.99
CA PHE A 468 18.69 -12.87 -16.68
C PHE A 468 17.33 -13.57 -16.68
N ARG A 469 16.36 -13.10 -17.47
CA ARG A 469 15.02 -13.71 -17.58
C ARG A 469 15.04 -15.25 -17.69
N PRO A 470 15.79 -15.88 -18.63
CA PRO A 470 15.81 -17.33 -18.71
C PRO A 470 16.39 -17.96 -17.44
N GLN A 471 17.40 -17.36 -16.80
CA GLN A 471 17.99 -17.88 -15.56
C GLN A 471 16.99 -17.89 -14.40
N LEU A 472 16.15 -16.86 -14.31
CA LEU A 472 15.06 -16.77 -13.33
C LEU A 472 14.04 -17.90 -13.48
N LEU A 473 13.69 -18.28 -14.72
CA LEU A 473 12.61 -19.23 -15.00
C LEU A 473 13.09 -20.68 -15.24
N THR A 474 14.40 -20.89 -15.47
CA THR A 474 14.93 -22.21 -15.85
C THR A 474 14.81 -23.24 -14.74
N GLN A 475 15.05 -22.85 -13.48
CA GLN A 475 15.07 -23.78 -12.35
C GLN A 475 14.43 -23.15 -11.12
N CYS A 476 13.25 -23.64 -10.76
CA CYS A 476 12.50 -23.20 -9.58
C CYS A 476 11.58 -24.33 -9.08
N GLN A 477 11.18 -24.25 -7.82
CA GLN A 477 10.04 -25.03 -7.32
C GLN A 477 8.78 -24.15 -7.42
N ILE A 478 7.69 -24.73 -7.89
CA ILE A 478 6.39 -24.04 -7.99
C ILE A 478 5.57 -24.34 -6.74
N GLU A 479 5.09 -23.29 -6.06
CA GLU A 479 4.11 -23.41 -4.98
C GLU A 479 2.88 -22.56 -5.30
N VAL A 480 1.71 -23.19 -5.36
CA VAL A 480 0.44 -22.56 -5.73
C VAL A 480 -0.50 -22.58 -4.53
N LEU A 481 -1.17 -21.46 -4.25
CA LEU A 481 -2.37 -21.41 -3.41
C LEU A 481 -3.55 -20.96 -4.28
N ALA A 482 -4.61 -21.76 -4.32
CA ALA A 482 -5.88 -21.40 -4.94
C ALA A 482 -6.99 -21.37 -3.87
N ASN A 483 -7.49 -20.19 -3.58
CA ASN A 483 -8.50 -19.94 -2.54
C ASN A 483 -9.72 -19.23 -3.14
N GLY A 484 -10.92 -19.45 -2.59
CA GLY A 484 -12.14 -18.78 -3.04
C GLY A 484 -13.12 -19.67 -3.82
N ASN A 485 -13.88 -19.06 -4.75
CA ASN A 485 -14.84 -19.72 -5.64
C ASN A 485 -14.13 -20.45 -6.79
N LEU A 486 -13.23 -21.36 -6.45
CA LEU A 486 -12.46 -22.18 -7.38
C LEU A 486 -12.65 -23.65 -7.02
N SER A 487 -12.99 -24.47 -8.00
CA SER A 487 -13.07 -25.93 -7.81
C SER A 487 -11.66 -26.53 -7.69
N LYS A 488 -11.57 -27.71 -7.06
CA LYS A 488 -10.30 -28.47 -7.00
C LYS A 488 -9.71 -28.72 -8.38
N THR A 489 -10.56 -29.01 -9.37
CA THR A 489 -10.13 -29.25 -10.76
C THR A 489 -9.63 -27.97 -11.42
N ALA A 490 -10.22 -26.81 -11.13
CA ALA A 490 -9.72 -25.53 -11.61
C ALA A 490 -8.32 -25.23 -11.03
N ALA A 491 -8.12 -25.45 -9.73
CA ALA A 491 -6.82 -25.26 -9.08
C ALA A 491 -5.71 -26.16 -9.69
N LEU A 492 -6.03 -27.43 -9.97
CA LEU A 492 -5.10 -28.33 -10.68
C LEU A 492 -4.84 -27.86 -12.11
N SER A 493 -5.87 -27.43 -12.84
CA SER A 493 -5.72 -26.92 -14.21
C SER A 493 -4.85 -25.67 -14.28
N ILE A 494 -4.97 -24.76 -13.29
CA ILE A 494 -4.09 -23.60 -13.14
C ILE A 494 -2.65 -24.05 -12.89
N THR A 495 -2.44 -25.05 -12.02
CA THR A 495 -1.11 -25.59 -11.76
C THR A 495 -0.49 -26.19 -13.03
N ASP A 496 -1.27 -26.99 -13.76
CA ASP A 496 -0.82 -27.60 -15.02
C ASP A 496 -0.50 -26.53 -16.08
N LEU A 497 -1.28 -25.43 -16.12
CA LEU A 497 -0.99 -24.27 -16.98
C LEU A 497 0.34 -23.63 -16.61
N VAL A 498 0.66 -23.43 -15.33
CA VAL A 498 1.96 -22.90 -14.88
C VAL A 498 3.10 -23.81 -15.35
N GLU A 499 2.99 -25.11 -15.10
CA GLU A 499 4.00 -26.10 -15.50
C GLU A 499 4.20 -26.16 -17.01
N GLN A 500 3.12 -26.17 -17.79
CA GLN A 500 3.18 -26.23 -19.25
C GLN A 500 3.69 -24.93 -19.87
N THR A 501 3.41 -23.79 -19.24
CA THR A 501 3.81 -22.48 -19.74
C THR A 501 5.28 -22.24 -19.47
N LEU A 502 5.72 -22.38 -18.21
CA LEU A 502 7.07 -22.01 -17.77
C LEU A 502 8.08 -23.15 -17.91
N LYS A 503 7.64 -24.41 -17.78
CA LYS A 503 8.46 -25.64 -17.88
C LYS A 503 9.78 -25.59 -17.07
N PRO A 504 9.75 -25.18 -15.79
CA PRO A 504 10.98 -25.11 -14.99
C PRO A 504 11.53 -26.51 -14.71
N GLN A 505 12.85 -26.61 -14.68
CA GLN A 505 13.55 -27.77 -14.14
C GLN A 505 13.41 -27.80 -12.61
N PRO A 506 13.33 -29.00 -12.00
CA PRO A 506 13.29 -29.12 -10.55
C PRO A 506 14.50 -28.47 -9.88
N LEU A 507 14.23 -27.67 -8.84
CA LEU A 507 15.27 -27.11 -7.97
C LEU A 507 15.63 -28.16 -6.89
N PRO A 508 16.92 -28.54 -6.73
CA PRO A 508 17.33 -29.45 -5.68
C PRO A 508 16.91 -28.95 -4.31
N SER A 509 16.45 -29.85 -3.44
CA SER A 509 15.94 -29.46 -2.11
C SER A 509 16.97 -28.73 -1.25
N SER A 510 18.26 -28.95 -1.47
CA SER A 510 19.36 -28.25 -0.78
C SER A 510 19.55 -26.79 -1.21
N GLN A 511 18.98 -26.40 -2.35
CA GLN A 511 19.05 -25.05 -2.91
C GLN A 511 17.77 -24.23 -2.67
N LEU A 512 16.73 -24.85 -2.13
CA LEU A 512 15.51 -24.15 -1.77
C LEU A 512 15.84 -22.98 -0.83
N PRO A 513 15.40 -21.75 -1.15
CA PRO A 513 15.62 -20.61 -0.28
C PRO A 513 14.95 -20.84 1.06
N VAL A 514 15.72 -20.61 2.13
CA VAL A 514 15.26 -20.74 3.51
C VAL A 514 15.56 -19.44 4.22
N ALA A 515 14.53 -18.83 4.78
CA ALA A 515 14.69 -17.58 5.50
C ALA A 515 15.36 -17.79 6.86
N ARG A 516 16.23 -16.84 7.20
CA ARG A 516 16.95 -16.77 8.48
C ARG A 516 17.13 -15.31 8.89
N SER A 517 16.98 -15.06 10.17
CA SER A 517 17.16 -13.74 10.76
C SER A 517 18.49 -13.67 11.52
N LEU A 518 19.01 -12.47 11.71
CA LEU A 518 20.15 -12.22 12.59
C LEU A 518 19.71 -12.31 14.05
N VAL A 519 20.49 -13.01 14.86
CA VAL A 519 20.23 -13.23 16.29
C VAL A 519 21.05 -12.23 17.08
N LEU A 520 20.38 -11.38 17.87
CA LEU A 520 21.07 -10.50 18.80
C LEU A 520 21.55 -11.30 20.02
N PRO A 521 22.84 -11.23 20.39
CA PRO A 521 23.35 -11.91 21.57
C PRO A 521 22.65 -11.42 22.86
N PRO A 522 22.37 -12.30 23.84
CA PRO A 522 21.87 -11.89 25.15
C PRO A 522 22.77 -10.81 25.77
N GLY A 523 22.15 -9.78 26.36
CA GLY A 523 22.85 -8.64 26.96
C GLY A 523 23.42 -7.62 25.96
N SER A 524 23.21 -7.81 24.65
CA SER A 524 23.70 -6.86 23.64
C SER A 524 22.95 -5.53 23.70
N ASN A 525 23.68 -4.44 23.50
CA ASN A 525 23.12 -3.09 23.43
C ASN A 525 23.75 -2.37 22.22
N PHE A 526 23.09 -2.43 21.06
CA PHE A 526 23.59 -1.84 19.82
C PHE A 526 22.85 -0.55 19.43
N ILE A 527 23.59 0.39 18.86
CA ILE A 527 23.02 1.59 18.23
C ILE A 527 23.65 1.77 16.85
N TYR A 528 22.82 1.92 15.83
CA TYR A 528 23.22 2.43 14.52
C TYR A 528 22.64 3.83 14.33
N SER A 529 23.48 4.79 13.97
CA SER A 529 23.08 6.17 13.74
C SER A 529 23.42 6.59 12.32
N ARG A 530 22.53 7.39 11.72
CA ARG A 530 22.71 7.94 10.39
C ARG A 530 22.04 9.30 10.29
N ASP A 531 22.66 10.22 9.54
CA ASP A 531 22.08 11.52 9.25
C ASP A 531 21.03 11.42 8.14
N LEU A 532 19.92 12.15 8.28
CA LEU A 532 18.89 12.28 7.24
C LEU A 532 19.44 13.04 6.06
N GLN A 533 19.11 12.64 4.82
CA GLN A 533 19.60 13.34 3.63
C GLN A 533 18.98 14.73 3.45
N ASP A 534 17.73 14.93 3.87
CA ASP A 534 17.07 16.23 3.85
C ASP A 534 17.64 17.15 4.95
N PRO A 535 18.40 18.21 4.58
CA PRO A 535 19.01 19.11 5.56
C PRO A 535 17.99 20.03 6.25
N GLU A 536 16.80 20.21 5.68
CA GLU A 536 15.74 21.08 6.21
C GLU A 536 14.81 20.32 7.16
N ASN A 537 14.85 18.97 7.16
CA ASN A 537 14.01 18.18 8.05
C ASN A 537 14.50 18.29 9.50
N ALA A 538 13.72 18.99 10.33
CA ALA A 538 14.05 19.18 11.74
C ALA A 538 13.82 17.94 12.63
N ASN A 539 13.19 16.89 12.13
CA ASN A 539 12.79 15.75 12.95
C ASN A 539 13.82 14.62 12.94
N HIS A 540 14.31 14.26 14.12
CA HIS A 540 14.97 12.99 14.37
C HIS A 540 13.96 11.83 14.40
N CYS A 541 14.43 10.60 14.23
CA CYS A 541 13.60 9.41 14.40
C CYS A 541 14.36 8.24 15.02
N ILE A 542 13.70 7.49 15.91
CA ILE A 542 14.23 6.27 16.52
C ILE A 542 13.29 5.08 16.31
N LYS A 543 13.88 3.94 15.93
CA LYS A 543 13.24 2.62 16.02
C LYS A 543 14.01 1.77 17.04
N TYR A 544 13.31 1.42 18.11
CA TYR A 544 13.86 0.71 19.28
C TYR A 544 13.39 -0.74 19.27
N SER A 545 14.31 -1.69 19.04
CA SER A 545 13.99 -3.10 18.87
C SER A 545 14.57 -3.95 20.01
N LEU A 546 13.73 -4.80 20.57
CA LEU A 546 14.10 -5.77 21.60
C LEU A 546 13.99 -7.19 21.05
N TYR A 547 15.02 -8.00 21.26
CA TYR A 547 15.08 -9.39 20.83
C TYR A 547 14.85 -10.30 22.03
N ALA A 548 13.77 -11.09 21.98
CA ALA A 548 13.38 -11.98 23.08
C ALA A 548 13.64 -13.47 22.78
N GLY A 549 13.74 -13.86 21.51
CA GLY A 549 13.98 -15.26 21.14
C GLY A 549 13.33 -15.63 19.80
N ASN A 550 12.84 -16.87 19.71
CA ASN A 550 12.44 -17.50 18.45
C ASN A 550 10.92 -17.83 18.44
N ARG A 551 10.18 -17.52 17.35
CA ARG A 551 8.69 -17.71 17.23
C ARG A 551 8.19 -19.10 17.58
N SER A 552 8.99 -20.11 17.32
CA SER A 552 8.52 -21.48 17.54
C SER A 552 8.23 -21.76 19.00
N ASP A 553 8.82 -20.96 19.90
CA ASP A 553 8.50 -20.99 21.30
C ASP A 553 7.15 -20.30 21.43
N LYS A 554 6.11 -21.13 21.36
CA LYS A 554 4.71 -20.71 21.40
C LYS A 554 4.42 -19.94 22.70
N THR A 555 5.04 -20.33 23.81
CA THR A 555 4.92 -19.63 25.10
C THR A 555 5.59 -18.25 25.04
N LEU A 556 6.78 -18.13 24.45
CA LEU A 556 7.44 -16.84 24.22
C LEU A 556 6.61 -15.93 23.31
N CYS A 557 6.05 -16.47 22.22
CA CYS A 557 5.14 -15.73 21.35
C CYS A 557 3.91 -15.23 22.10
N ALA A 558 3.28 -16.09 22.90
CA ALA A 558 2.16 -15.71 23.75
C ALA A 558 2.55 -14.58 24.73
N LYS A 559 3.73 -14.65 25.36
CA LYS A 559 4.25 -13.59 26.24
C LYS A 559 4.43 -12.27 25.48
N LEU A 560 4.98 -12.30 24.27
CA LEU A 560 5.13 -11.11 23.42
C LEU A 560 3.79 -10.51 22.98
N HIS A 561 2.83 -11.35 22.57
CA HIS A 561 1.48 -10.90 22.22
C HIS A 561 0.77 -10.24 23.41
N LEU A 562 0.84 -10.86 24.59
CA LEU A 562 0.24 -10.32 25.79
C LEU A 562 0.93 -9.02 26.22
N LEU A 563 2.27 -8.95 26.18
CA LEU A 563 3.01 -7.72 26.47
C LEU A 563 2.60 -6.59 25.53
N SER A 564 2.49 -6.86 24.22
CA SER A 564 2.04 -5.88 23.23
C SER A 564 0.65 -5.34 23.58
N GLN A 565 -0.29 -6.22 23.95
CA GLN A 565 -1.64 -5.82 24.35
C GLN A 565 -1.65 -4.94 25.61
N ILE A 566 -0.87 -5.29 26.64
CA ILE A 566 -0.85 -4.54 27.92
C ILE A 566 -0.15 -3.18 27.74
N THR A 567 0.91 -3.12 26.92
CA THR A 567 1.71 -1.89 26.74
C THR A 567 1.12 -0.91 25.73
N LYS A 568 0.20 -1.33 24.86
CA LYS A 568 -0.29 -0.54 23.72
C LYS A 568 -0.84 0.84 24.11
N GLU A 569 -1.80 0.90 25.03
CA GLU A 569 -2.40 2.17 25.47
C GLU A 569 -1.43 2.99 26.33
N PRO A 570 -0.75 2.42 27.35
CA PRO A 570 0.16 3.19 28.19
C PRO A 570 1.36 3.80 27.43
N CYS A 571 1.90 3.06 26.46
CA CYS A 571 2.99 3.54 25.61
C CYS A 571 2.54 4.75 24.77
N PHE A 572 1.38 4.65 24.13
CA PHE A 572 0.80 5.73 23.34
C PHE A 572 0.50 6.96 24.22
N ASN A 573 -0.16 6.76 25.36
CA ASN A 573 -0.51 7.85 26.26
C ASN A 573 0.73 8.54 26.84
N GLN A 574 1.76 7.80 27.26
CA GLN A 574 2.94 8.40 27.86
C GLN A 574 3.81 9.09 26.80
N LEU A 575 4.16 8.42 25.71
CA LEU A 575 5.10 8.95 24.73
C LEU A 575 4.45 10.03 23.83
N ARG A 576 3.19 9.85 23.42
CA ARG A 576 2.50 10.81 22.54
C ARG A 576 1.63 11.81 23.29
N THR A 577 0.71 11.38 24.16
CA THR A 577 -0.23 12.34 24.79
C THR A 577 0.42 13.19 25.86
N THR A 578 1.21 12.58 26.75
CA THR A 578 1.78 13.25 27.93
C THR A 578 3.11 13.94 27.63
N LYS A 579 4.01 13.24 26.94
CA LYS A 579 5.35 13.76 26.63
C LYS A 579 5.46 14.42 25.26
N GLN A 580 4.41 14.32 24.43
CA GLN A 580 4.32 14.96 23.11
C GLN A 580 5.56 14.73 22.23
N LEU A 581 6.10 13.51 22.28
CA LEU A 581 7.37 13.19 21.62
C LEU A 581 7.22 13.02 20.11
N GLY A 582 6.02 12.68 19.62
CA GLY A 582 5.77 12.47 18.19
C GLY A 582 4.36 11.96 17.89
N TYR A 583 3.92 12.09 16.63
CA TYR A 583 2.62 11.61 16.16
C TYR A 583 2.60 10.08 15.94
N VAL A 584 3.74 9.50 15.57
CA VAL A 584 3.92 8.04 15.33
C VAL A 584 4.61 7.42 16.56
N VAL A 585 4.13 6.26 17.03
CA VAL A 585 4.61 5.60 18.26
C VAL A 585 5.23 4.21 17.97
N SER A 586 5.00 3.63 16.78
CA SER A 586 5.75 2.44 16.32
C SER A 586 7.25 2.75 16.09
N SER A 587 7.53 3.98 15.72
CA SER A 587 8.83 4.65 15.71
C SER A 587 8.61 6.07 16.18
N VAL A 588 9.46 6.59 17.05
CA VAL A 588 9.25 7.93 17.63
C VAL A 588 9.96 8.96 16.76
N GLN A 589 9.19 9.85 16.12
CA GLN A 589 9.70 10.98 15.34
C GLN A 589 9.51 12.29 16.12
N SER A 590 10.57 13.09 16.26
CA SER A 590 10.58 14.28 17.11
C SER A 590 11.62 15.30 16.69
N GLU A 591 11.41 16.59 17.00
CA GLU A 591 12.47 17.61 16.96
C GLU A 591 13.53 17.42 18.08
N ARG A 592 13.29 16.51 19.04
CA ARG A 592 14.25 16.15 20.09
C ARG A 592 15.23 15.08 19.59
N ASP A 593 16.46 15.14 20.06
CA ASP A 593 17.52 14.22 19.66
C ASP A 593 17.23 12.76 20.05
N CYS A 594 17.78 11.80 19.30
CA CYS A 594 17.55 10.38 19.53
C CYS A 594 18.02 9.89 20.90
N GLY A 595 19.04 10.50 21.51
CA GLY A 595 19.49 10.15 22.86
C GLY A 595 18.43 10.50 23.92
N TYR A 596 17.81 11.67 23.79
CA TYR A 596 16.65 12.05 24.59
C TYR A 596 15.48 11.09 24.37
N LEU A 597 15.13 10.77 23.12
CA LEU A 597 14.02 9.84 22.82
C LEU A 597 14.28 8.45 23.42
N GLU A 598 15.50 7.93 23.28
CA GLU A 598 15.91 6.67 23.86
C GLU A 598 15.78 6.69 25.40
N SER A 599 16.17 7.78 26.05
CA SER A 599 15.98 7.95 27.50
C SER A 599 14.50 7.90 27.89
N ARG A 600 13.59 8.44 27.07
CA ARG A 600 12.14 8.43 27.33
C ARG A 600 11.55 7.03 27.15
N ILE A 601 12.01 6.28 26.15
CA ILE A 601 11.62 4.88 25.97
C ILE A 601 12.11 4.03 27.16
N ASN A 602 13.38 4.15 27.55
CA ASN A 602 13.90 3.41 28.71
C ASN A 602 13.17 3.78 30.01
N ASN A 603 12.87 5.07 30.23
CA ASN A 603 12.11 5.52 31.40
C ASN A 603 10.67 4.96 31.40
N PHE A 604 10.01 4.90 30.23
CA PHE A 604 8.71 4.25 30.09
C PHE A 604 8.80 2.78 30.50
N LEU A 605 9.75 2.02 29.95
CA LEU A 605 9.91 0.60 30.25
C LEU A 605 10.21 0.37 31.73
N GLY A 606 11.10 1.16 32.34
CA GLY A 606 11.39 1.06 33.78
C GLY A 606 10.18 1.39 34.67
N ALA A 607 9.39 2.41 34.31
CA ALA A 607 8.16 2.74 35.04
C ALA A 607 7.07 1.67 34.84
N PHE A 608 6.99 1.10 33.64
CA PHE A 608 6.00 0.08 33.29
C PHE A 608 6.25 -1.24 34.04
N GLU A 609 7.50 -1.55 34.40
CA GLU A 609 7.82 -2.68 35.28
C GLU A 609 7.02 -2.61 36.59
N GLN A 610 6.98 -1.42 37.21
CA GLN A 610 6.20 -1.16 38.42
C GLN A 610 4.69 -1.22 38.15
N THR A 611 4.23 -0.75 36.99
CA THR A 611 2.83 -0.89 36.59
C THR A 611 2.42 -2.36 36.48
N LEU A 612 3.27 -3.20 35.88
CA LEU A 612 3.01 -4.64 35.73
C LEU A 612 3.01 -5.36 37.09
N GLN A 613 3.96 -5.04 37.98
CA GLN A 613 4.02 -5.61 39.33
C GLN A 613 2.75 -5.29 40.14
N ASN A 614 2.32 -4.02 40.11
CA ASN A 614 1.18 -3.51 40.86
C ASN A 614 -0.18 -3.80 40.20
N MET A 615 -0.19 -4.37 38.99
CA MET A 615 -1.42 -4.70 38.28
C MET A 615 -2.25 -5.71 39.07
N SER A 616 -3.55 -5.45 39.18
CA SER A 616 -4.47 -6.39 39.81
C SER A 616 -4.65 -7.63 38.93
N ASN A 617 -4.86 -8.80 39.53
CA ASN A 617 -5.12 -10.03 38.78
C ASN A 617 -6.39 -9.90 37.91
N LYS A 618 -7.37 -9.10 38.33
CA LYS A 618 -8.58 -8.82 37.56
C LYS A 618 -8.25 -8.08 36.26
N ASP A 619 -7.44 -7.03 36.33
CA ASP A 619 -7.06 -6.25 35.13
C ASP A 619 -6.17 -7.08 34.20
N PHE A 620 -5.25 -7.87 34.78
CA PHE A 620 -4.41 -8.79 34.02
C PHE A 620 -5.24 -9.81 33.23
N GLU A 621 -6.26 -10.42 33.86
CA GLU A 621 -7.18 -11.33 33.18
C GLU A 621 -8.02 -10.62 32.10
N CYS A 622 -8.41 -9.36 32.31
CA CYS A 622 -9.03 -8.55 31.26
C CYS A 622 -8.11 -8.40 30.04
N TYR A 623 -6.82 -8.10 30.24
CA TYR A 623 -5.84 -8.01 29.14
C TYR A 623 -5.61 -9.36 28.44
N LYS A 624 -5.51 -10.47 29.19
CA LYS A 624 -5.40 -11.82 28.62
C LYS A 624 -6.60 -12.16 27.73
N ASN A 625 -7.80 -11.89 28.21
CA ASN A 625 -9.02 -12.11 27.45
C ASN A 625 -9.07 -11.21 26.21
N ALA A 626 -8.69 -9.94 26.33
CA ALA A 626 -8.62 -9.03 25.19
C ALA A 626 -7.60 -9.48 24.13
N ALA A 627 -6.40 -9.90 24.54
CA ALA A 627 -5.37 -10.42 23.63
C ALA A 627 -5.85 -11.68 22.90
N SER A 628 -6.40 -12.64 23.64
CA SER A 628 -6.93 -13.89 23.08
C SER A 628 -8.07 -13.63 22.09
N ASN A 629 -9.01 -12.75 22.43
CA ASN A 629 -10.13 -12.39 21.56
C ASN A 629 -9.67 -11.64 20.31
N SER A 630 -8.62 -10.83 20.40
CA SER A 630 -8.06 -10.12 19.26
C SER A 630 -7.39 -11.08 18.27
N ILE A 631 -6.65 -12.08 18.76
CA ILE A 631 -6.00 -13.09 17.92
C ILE A 631 -7.05 -14.00 17.26
N LEU A 632 -8.10 -14.36 18.00
CA LEU A 632 -9.22 -15.19 17.52
C LEU A 632 -10.30 -14.38 16.77
N ALA A 633 -10.02 -13.12 16.42
CA ALA A 633 -10.98 -12.30 15.70
C ALA A 633 -11.41 -13.00 14.41
N LYS A 634 -12.73 -13.08 14.19
CA LYS A 634 -13.27 -13.70 12.97
C LYS A 634 -12.82 -12.89 11.76
N LEU A 635 -12.33 -13.61 10.76
CA LEU A 635 -12.03 -13.04 9.45
C LEU A 635 -13.33 -12.53 8.82
N THR A 636 -13.27 -11.37 8.18
CA THR A 636 -14.46 -10.68 7.67
C THR A 636 -14.66 -10.86 6.16
N ASN A 637 -13.61 -11.25 5.43
CA ASN A 637 -13.61 -11.37 3.97
C ASN A 637 -12.57 -12.40 3.49
N LEU A 638 -12.67 -12.76 2.20
CA LEU A 638 -11.81 -13.76 1.54
C LEU A 638 -10.33 -13.38 1.62
N ASP A 639 -10.00 -12.11 1.36
CA ASP A 639 -8.62 -11.62 1.34
C ASP A 639 -7.91 -11.75 2.69
N GLN A 640 -8.62 -11.55 3.81
CA GLN A 640 -8.04 -11.77 5.14
C GLN A 640 -7.74 -13.25 5.41
N GLU A 641 -8.58 -14.16 4.92
CA GLU A 641 -8.33 -15.59 5.03
C GLU A 641 -7.16 -16.02 4.16
N ASP A 642 -7.15 -15.52 2.92
CA ASP A 642 -6.14 -15.78 1.93
C ASP A 642 -4.76 -15.31 2.39
N ALA A 643 -4.65 -14.06 2.85
CA ALA A 643 -3.43 -13.50 3.40
C ALA A 643 -2.91 -14.33 4.59
N ARG A 644 -3.80 -14.80 5.48
CA ARG A 644 -3.41 -15.67 6.59
C ARG A 644 -2.78 -16.98 6.08
N PHE A 645 -3.37 -17.61 5.07
CA PHE A 645 -2.79 -18.85 4.52
C PHE A 645 -1.49 -18.60 3.78
N TRP A 646 -1.45 -17.54 2.97
CA TRP A 646 -0.28 -17.20 2.19
C TRP A 646 0.91 -16.82 3.05
N ASP A 647 0.67 -16.12 4.16
CA ASP A 647 1.70 -15.85 5.18
C ASP A 647 2.31 -17.15 5.72
N HIS A 648 1.50 -18.18 5.98
CA HIS A 648 2.04 -19.45 6.49
C HIS A 648 2.82 -20.24 5.44
N ILE A 649 2.39 -20.18 4.17
CA ILE A 649 3.00 -20.87 3.02
C ILE A 649 4.33 -20.22 2.64
N THR A 650 4.33 -18.91 2.38
CA THR A 650 5.55 -18.16 2.03
C THR A 650 6.60 -18.20 3.12
N ASN A 651 6.17 -18.33 4.39
CA ASN A 651 7.08 -18.42 5.52
C ASN A 651 7.54 -19.86 5.88
N ASP A 652 7.19 -20.88 5.09
CA ASP A 652 7.51 -22.31 5.33
C ASP A 652 7.00 -22.88 6.66
N SER A 653 6.08 -22.17 7.33
CA SER A 653 5.56 -22.58 8.65
C SER A 653 4.43 -23.58 8.54
N TYR A 654 3.54 -23.38 7.55
CA TYR A 654 2.33 -24.17 7.34
C TYR A 654 1.43 -24.30 8.60
N ASP A 655 1.58 -23.40 9.57
CA ASP A 655 0.84 -23.42 10.84
C ASP A 655 -0.50 -22.68 10.73
N PHE A 656 -1.42 -23.20 9.92
CA PHE A 656 -2.70 -22.55 9.64
C PHE A 656 -3.62 -22.39 10.87
N VAL A 657 -3.28 -23.02 11.99
CA VAL A 657 -3.99 -22.96 13.29
C VAL A 657 -3.20 -22.21 14.36
N GLN A 658 -2.16 -21.46 13.98
CA GLN A 658 -1.31 -20.69 14.89
C GLN A 658 -2.15 -19.78 15.80
N ALA A 659 -3.15 -19.08 15.27
CA ALA A 659 -4.01 -18.18 16.06
C ALA A 659 -4.73 -18.90 17.22
N ASP A 660 -5.20 -20.14 17.00
CA ASP A 660 -5.82 -20.94 18.05
C ASP A 660 -4.81 -21.33 19.13
N THR A 661 -3.66 -21.83 18.68
CA THR A 661 -2.55 -22.23 19.56
C THR A 661 -2.06 -21.05 20.41
N ASP A 662 -1.82 -19.89 19.80
CA ASP A 662 -1.31 -18.70 20.49
C ASP A 662 -2.32 -18.20 21.53
N ALA A 663 -3.62 -18.22 21.21
CA ALA A 663 -4.67 -17.86 22.15
C ALA A 663 -4.77 -18.86 23.32
N GLU A 664 -4.58 -20.16 23.08
CA GLU A 664 -4.49 -21.17 24.14
C GLU A 664 -3.29 -20.95 25.05
N GLU A 665 -2.11 -20.65 24.49
CA GLU A 665 -0.91 -20.35 25.28
C GLU A 665 -1.06 -19.06 26.09
N ILE A 666 -1.64 -17.99 25.53
CA ILE A 666 -1.90 -16.74 26.26
C ILE A 666 -2.79 -16.97 27.48
N ARG A 667 -3.82 -17.81 27.36
CA ARG A 667 -4.73 -18.10 28.47
C ARG A 667 -4.03 -18.80 29.64
N LYS A 668 -2.95 -19.54 29.38
CA LYS A 668 -2.16 -20.24 30.40
C LYS A 668 -1.22 -19.32 31.19
N LEU A 669 -0.87 -18.15 30.64
CA LEU A 669 0.10 -17.25 31.27
C LEU A 669 -0.43 -16.67 32.59
N SER A 670 0.43 -16.67 33.61
CA SER A 670 0.22 -15.96 34.87
C SER A 670 0.83 -14.56 34.84
N LYS A 671 0.48 -13.72 35.83
CA LYS A 671 1.10 -12.40 35.98
C LYS A 671 2.59 -12.55 36.30
N GLU A 672 2.93 -13.54 37.10
CA GLU A 672 4.29 -13.88 37.51
C GLU A 672 5.15 -14.26 36.29
N ASP A 673 4.62 -15.06 35.37
CA ASP A 673 5.30 -15.41 34.10
C ASP A 673 5.67 -14.16 33.27
N MET A 674 4.79 -13.16 33.30
CA MET A 674 4.98 -11.89 32.59
C MET A 674 5.96 -10.97 33.30
N ILE A 675 5.97 -10.95 34.64
CA ILE A 675 6.94 -10.19 35.44
C ILE A 675 8.35 -10.75 35.21
N GLU A 676 8.53 -12.06 35.29
CA GLU A 676 9.83 -12.71 35.03
C GLU A 676 10.30 -12.44 33.59
N PHE A 677 9.40 -12.63 32.62
CA PHE A 677 9.70 -12.34 31.22
C PHE A 677 10.11 -10.88 30.99
N PHE A 678 9.38 -9.94 31.58
CA PHE A 678 9.69 -8.52 31.47
C PHE A 678 11.06 -8.21 32.09
N ALA A 679 11.33 -8.73 33.29
CA ALA A 679 12.58 -8.54 33.99
C ALA A 679 13.77 -9.09 33.20
N ASP A 680 13.62 -10.24 32.52
CA ASP A 680 14.70 -10.84 31.74
C ASP A 680 14.91 -10.18 30.37
N PHE A 681 13.85 -9.91 29.60
CA PHE A 681 14.00 -9.57 28.18
C PHE A 681 13.70 -8.11 27.83
N ILE A 682 12.99 -7.38 28.69
CA ILE A 682 12.45 -6.06 28.37
C ILE A 682 13.04 -4.96 29.24
N SER A 683 13.21 -5.22 30.54
CA SER A 683 13.62 -4.21 31.53
C SER A 683 14.98 -3.61 31.20
N PRO A 684 15.14 -2.28 31.30
CA PRO A 684 16.42 -1.64 31.04
C PRO A 684 17.58 -2.04 31.94
N SER A 685 17.30 -2.55 33.14
CA SER A 685 18.29 -3.02 34.10
C SER A 685 18.75 -4.47 33.83
N SER A 686 18.10 -5.18 32.91
CA SER A 686 18.41 -6.58 32.64
C SER A 686 19.75 -6.79 31.96
N SER A 687 20.49 -7.79 32.43
CA SER A 687 21.71 -8.28 31.79
C SER A 687 21.49 -9.25 30.64
N LYS A 688 20.28 -9.77 30.47
CA LYS A 688 19.92 -10.66 29.35
C LYS A 688 19.29 -9.91 28.17
N ARG A 689 18.79 -8.69 28.39
CA ARG A 689 18.12 -7.87 27.36
C ARG A 689 19.03 -7.66 26.15
N ALA A 690 18.53 -8.04 24.98
CA ALA A 690 19.20 -7.82 23.71
C ALA A 690 18.48 -6.72 22.92
N LYS A 691 19.16 -5.60 22.65
CA LYS A 691 18.59 -4.38 22.05
C LYS A 691 19.37 -3.93 20.82
N LEU A 692 18.63 -3.50 19.79
CA LEU A 692 19.13 -2.69 18.69
C LEU A 692 18.29 -1.41 18.56
N SER A 693 18.93 -0.25 18.54
CA SER A 693 18.30 1.03 18.19
C SER A 693 18.84 1.55 16.86
N VAL A 694 17.95 2.01 15.98
CA VAL A 694 18.30 2.72 14.74
C VAL A 694 17.90 4.17 14.89
N HIS A 695 18.86 5.09 14.75
CA HIS A 695 18.71 6.52 14.92
C HIS A 695 18.88 7.24 13.58
N LEU A 696 17.87 8.00 13.18
CA LEU A 696 17.96 8.96 12.09
C LEU A 696 18.08 10.36 12.68
N ILE A 697 19.16 11.05 12.32
CA ILE A 697 19.56 12.32 12.91
C ILE A 697 19.23 13.45 11.94
N SER A 698 18.44 14.43 12.40
CA SER A 698 18.21 15.68 11.69
C SER A 698 19.52 16.48 11.56
N GLN A 699 19.72 17.07 10.39
CA GLN A 699 20.82 18.02 10.11
C GLN A 699 20.37 19.48 10.23
N ALA A 700 19.07 19.73 10.39
CA ALA A 700 18.55 21.10 10.48
C ALA A 700 19.11 21.78 11.73
N LYS A 701 19.47 23.07 11.60
CA LYS A 701 19.92 23.86 12.75
C LYS A 701 18.78 23.92 13.76
N SER A 702 19.04 23.45 14.97
CA SER A 702 18.10 23.55 16.09
C SER A 702 17.68 25.02 16.25
N SER A 703 16.46 25.35 15.83
CA SER A 703 15.88 26.65 16.12
C SER A 703 15.54 26.66 17.60
N GLU A 704 16.50 27.07 18.44
CA GLU A 704 16.27 27.38 19.85
C GLU A 704 15.40 28.65 20.00
N THR A 705 14.25 28.76 19.31
CA THR A 705 13.24 29.78 19.59
C THR A 705 11.92 29.49 18.87
N MET A 706 10.96 28.86 19.57
CA MET A 706 9.53 29.24 19.63
C MET A 706 8.75 28.17 20.41
N LEU A 707 8.95 28.17 21.72
CA LEU A 707 7.96 27.60 22.64
C LEU A 707 6.86 28.64 22.88
N LEU A 708 5.60 28.18 22.83
CA LEU A 708 4.34 28.86 23.16
C LEU A 708 3.64 29.65 22.04
N GLY A 709 2.99 28.90 21.14
CA GLY A 709 1.80 29.35 20.43
C GLY A 709 0.78 28.21 20.40
N LYS A 710 -0.42 28.43 20.97
CA LYS A 710 -1.53 27.48 20.94
C LYS A 710 -1.80 27.06 19.48
N ILE A 711 -1.60 25.78 19.17
CA ILE A 711 -2.03 25.20 17.90
C ILE A 711 -3.57 25.13 17.95
N PRO A 712 -4.32 25.83 17.08
CA PRO A 712 -5.74 25.56 16.94
C PRO A 712 -5.92 24.18 16.33
N ALA A 713 -6.91 23.42 16.83
CA ALA A 713 -7.28 22.11 16.33
C ALA A 713 -7.45 22.14 14.81
N ALA A 714 -6.44 21.65 14.08
CA ALA A 714 -6.44 21.61 12.63
C ALA A 714 -7.43 20.54 12.16
N ALA A 715 -8.39 20.98 11.36
CA ALA A 715 -9.41 20.17 10.74
C ALA A 715 -8.79 19.01 9.95
N THR A 716 -9.37 17.83 10.12
CA THR A 716 -9.12 16.65 9.30
C THR A 716 -9.46 16.99 7.85
N VAL A 717 -8.46 17.34 7.03
CA VAL A 717 -8.61 17.31 5.58
C VAL A 717 -8.57 15.83 5.21
N HIS A 718 -9.76 15.23 5.12
CA HIS A 718 -9.95 13.99 4.39
C HIS A 718 -9.68 14.27 2.91
N THR A 719 -8.43 14.14 2.48
CA THR A 719 -8.15 13.80 1.08
C THR A 719 -8.71 12.40 0.87
N PRO A 720 -9.66 12.19 -0.06
CA PRO A 720 -10.02 10.85 -0.49
C PRO A 720 -8.82 10.32 -1.28
N THR A 721 -7.91 9.62 -0.61
CA THR A 721 -6.89 8.82 -1.25
C THR A 721 -7.62 7.63 -1.90
N LEU A 722 -8.03 7.79 -3.16
CA LEU A 722 -8.00 6.65 -4.06
C LEU A 722 -6.51 6.34 -4.19
N LEU A 723 -6.06 5.32 -3.46
CA LEU A 723 -4.70 4.81 -3.57
C LEU A 723 -4.47 4.46 -5.04
N PRO A 724 -3.49 5.07 -5.74
CA PRO A 724 -3.01 4.53 -6.99
C PRO A 724 -2.53 3.10 -6.74
N GLN A 725 -2.90 2.17 -7.62
CA GLN A 725 -2.55 0.74 -7.53
C GLN A 725 -1.05 0.45 -7.75
N ASP A 726 -0.19 1.47 -7.86
CA ASP A 726 1.23 1.31 -8.16
C ASP A 726 2.15 1.88 -7.06
N LEU A 727 1.93 1.48 -5.80
CA LEU A 727 2.95 1.56 -4.73
C LEU A 727 3.94 0.37 -4.76
N SER A 728 3.92 -0.43 -5.83
CA SER A 728 4.70 -1.67 -5.98
C SER A 728 6.21 -1.51 -5.81
N VAL A 729 6.77 -0.33 -6.14
CA VAL A 729 8.20 -0.04 -5.95
C VAL A 729 8.59 -0.02 -4.46
N LEU A 730 7.71 0.50 -3.60
CA LEU A 730 7.94 0.59 -2.16
C LEU A 730 7.51 -0.67 -1.43
N GLU A 731 6.46 -1.35 -1.89
CA GLU A 731 5.96 -2.58 -1.26
C GLU A 731 6.90 -3.77 -1.45
N GLY A 732 7.59 -3.87 -2.60
CA GLY A 732 8.63 -4.89 -2.84
C GLY A 732 9.84 -4.76 -1.91
N LEU A 733 10.16 -3.55 -1.44
CA LEU A 733 11.25 -3.28 -0.49
C LEU A 733 10.82 -3.37 1.00
N ARG A 734 9.52 -3.49 1.29
CA ARG A 734 8.95 -3.31 2.65
C ARG A 734 8.57 -4.60 3.41
N LYS A 735 8.66 -5.80 2.81
CA LYS A 735 8.23 -7.05 3.49
C LYS A 735 9.34 -8.08 3.65
N PRO A 736 9.77 -8.34 4.90
CA PRO A 736 10.23 -9.68 5.27
C PRO A 736 9.49 -10.23 6.51
N GLY A 737 8.90 -11.43 6.36
CA GLY A 737 8.33 -12.24 7.44
C GLY A 737 9.38 -13.02 8.24
N PHE A 738 8.97 -14.10 8.92
CA PHE A 738 9.76 -15.18 9.56
C PHE A 738 10.15 -15.13 11.06
N HIS A 739 9.99 -16.30 11.72
CA HIS A 739 10.76 -16.89 12.85
C HIS A 739 10.31 -18.40 13.10
N SER A 740 11.17 -19.38 13.52
CA SER A 740 10.91 -20.73 14.19
C SER A 740 12.18 -21.66 14.41
N ILE A 741 12.20 -22.72 15.29
CA ILE A 741 13.28 -23.37 16.20
C ILE A 741 13.99 -24.69 15.71
N SER A 742 15.05 -25.32 16.31
CA SER A 742 15.58 -25.56 17.70
C SER A 742 17.12 -25.67 17.81
N PRO A 743 17.74 -25.59 19.02
CA PRO A 743 19.17 -25.83 19.22
C PRO A 743 19.52 -27.29 19.58
N SER A 744 20.59 -27.81 18.98
CA SER A 744 21.33 -28.95 19.53
C SER A 744 22.63 -28.44 20.15
N ASN A 745 22.88 -28.84 21.40
CA ASN A 745 24.06 -28.51 22.19
C ASN A 745 25.36 -28.50 21.39
N SER A 746 26.01 -27.33 21.28
CA SER A 746 27.43 -27.26 20.97
C SER A 746 28.10 -26.21 21.86
N LYS A 747 29.08 -26.71 22.61
CA LYS A 747 29.99 -26.10 23.58
C LYS A 747 30.24 -24.60 23.41
N GLU A 748 30.19 -23.91 24.55
CA GLU A 748 30.78 -22.60 24.80
C GLU A 748 32.16 -22.48 24.15
N SER A 749 32.27 -21.58 23.17
CA SER A 749 33.56 -21.02 22.77
C SER A 749 33.65 -19.62 23.37
N ASP A 750 34.64 -19.44 24.24
CA ASP A 750 34.96 -18.19 24.95
C ASP A 750 34.98 -16.96 24.03
N PHE A 751 33.96 -16.10 24.14
CA PHE A 751 33.98 -14.74 23.64
C PHE A 751 34.17 -13.77 24.83
N LYS A 752 35.42 -13.46 25.15
CA LYS A 752 35.78 -12.36 26.06
C LYS A 752 35.74 -11.04 25.33
N GLY A 753 34.64 -10.31 25.50
CA GLY A 753 34.46 -8.94 25.03
C GLY A 753 33.04 -8.44 25.29
N LEU A 754 32.53 -8.61 26.53
CA LEU A 754 31.16 -8.22 26.86
C LEU A 754 31.04 -6.69 27.00
N SER A 755 30.15 -6.13 26.17
CA SER A 755 29.56 -4.81 26.27
C SER A 755 28.91 -4.60 27.64
N ASN A 756 29.21 -3.49 28.29
CA ASN A 756 28.51 -3.07 29.50
C ASN A 756 27.09 -2.61 29.12
N ILE A 757 26.06 -3.07 29.84
CA ILE A 757 24.64 -2.71 29.62
C ILE A 757 24.44 -1.17 29.61
N ASN A 758 25.29 -0.44 30.34
CA ASN A 758 25.29 1.02 30.44
C ASN A 758 26.02 1.75 29.29
N HIS A 759 26.76 1.03 28.45
CA HIS A 759 27.52 1.62 27.34
C HIS A 759 27.14 0.94 26.01
N PRO A 760 26.33 1.60 25.17
CA PRO A 760 25.93 1.03 23.88
C PRO A 760 27.16 0.84 22.98
N VAL A 761 27.14 -0.25 22.21
CA VAL A 761 28.09 -0.50 21.13
C VAL A 761 27.57 0.19 19.87
N LEU A 762 28.32 1.19 19.40
CA LEU A 762 28.00 1.90 18.16
C LEU A 762 28.40 1.05 16.95
N ILE A 763 27.43 0.76 16.08
CA ILE A 763 27.65 0.08 14.81
C ILE A 763 28.25 1.11 13.83
N LYS A 764 29.57 1.03 13.62
CA LYS A 764 30.28 1.89 12.65
C LYS A 764 30.27 1.31 11.24
N ASP A 765 30.42 -0.01 11.13
CA ASP A 765 30.36 -0.76 9.88
C ASP A 765 29.22 -1.77 9.96
N PRO A 766 28.08 -1.50 9.30
CA PRO A 766 26.94 -2.40 9.30
C PRO A 766 27.23 -3.79 8.72
N TYR A 767 28.13 -3.90 7.74
CA TYR A 767 28.45 -5.18 7.09
C TYR A 767 29.34 -6.04 7.99
N ALA A 768 30.36 -5.45 8.61
CA ALA A 768 31.19 -6.15 9.59
C ALA A 768 30.35 -6.61 10.80
N TRP A 769 29.41 -5.76 11.24
CA TRP A 769 28.47 -6.13 12.29
C TRP A 769 27.60 -7.33 11.88
N LYS A 770 26.96 -7.29 10.70
CA LYS A 770 26.14 -8.43 10.19
C LYS A 770 26.97 -9.71 10.07
N ALA A 771 28.21 -9.62 9.61
CA ALA A 771 29.12 -10.76 9.49
C ALA A 771 29.49 -11.39 10.86
N SER A 772 29.47 -10.60 11.93
CA SER A 772 29.72 -11.07 13.30
C SER A 772 28.50 -11.71 13.99
N MET A 773 27.29 -11.54 13.44
CA MET A 773 26.05 -12.01 14.07
C MET A 773 25.77 -13.47 13.74
N CYS A 774 25.19 -14.19 14.71
CA CYS A 774 24.67 -15.54 14.48
C CYS A 774 23.39 -15.50 13.64
N LEU A 775 23.14 -16.56 12.89
CA LEU A 775 21.89 -16.75 12.16
C LEU A 775 20.93 -17.62 12.96
N SER A 776 19.63 -17.31 12.86
CA SER A 776 18.60 -18.17 13.40
C SER A 776 18.60 -19.53 12.70
N ALA A 777 18.05 -20.54 13.39
CA ALA A 777 17.58 -21.73 12.71
C ALA A 777 16.52 -21.36 11.66
N SER A 778 16.36 -22.23 10.67
CA SER A 778 15.24 -22.16 9.72
C SER A 778 13.94 -22.57 10.37
N VAL A 779 12.83 -22.00 9.90
CA VAL A 779 11.47 -22.44 10.26
C VAL A 779 11.34 -23.94 9.97
N ARG A 780 10.88 -24.70 10.96
CA ARG A 780 10.46 -26.10 10.76
C ARG A 780 8.98 -26.10 10.37
N PRO A 781 8.60 -26.70 9.23
CA PRO A 781 7.21 -26.92 8.87
C PRO A 781 6.44 -27.60 10.00
N VAL A 782 5.24 -27.11 10.31
CA VAL A 782 4.26 -27.92 11.06
C VAL A 782 3.83 -29.04 10.14
N THR A 783 4.07 -30.27 10.58
CA THR A 783 3.74 -31.52 9.86
C THR A 783 2.32 -31.94 10.09
#